data_AF-A0A101IPX7-F1
#
_entry.id   AF-A0A101IPX7-F1
#
_cell.length_a   1.000
_cell.length_b   1.000
_cell.length_c   1.000
_cell.angle_alpha   90.00
_cell.angle_beta   90.00
_cell.angle_gamma   90.00
#
_symmetry.space_group_name_H-M   'P 1'
#
loop_
_entity.id
_entity.type
_entity.pdbx_description
1 polymer ?
#
loop_
_entity_poly.entity_id
_entity_poly.type
_entity_poly.pdbx_seq_one_letter_code
_entity_poly.pdbx_strand_id
1 'polypeptide(L)'
;RFPVQPRSTPVAFKLTNNLNGLAGAGAAMNIEVTLPGGGVTTQFGGQILSGIAVNGTTALVNPVDLSTAAAGTYTAVAKWPAASDFYGKGYDSNAVTFEVVIPQLTLSANKETVVRSNSFTVTVTGEAKKNYRLFVRDIGGLAPERYPVVTPGQNGVVSTHSPTDITILTTAAGTRSIQFDTNQSTGDWIFTICVEDPASPGIYNEVRVRVERGDVTITASGTGVYCIGEEVVFSGTCTDGGTTYLFLTGPNCPTNGVGFEDVNTGAISAGVQTGNESTFTRVAVEADDTWTYRWDTSRVNRVLDAGGYTIYAVSEPRSKDSLSDAQYSTASIQVRAPSVTATASGATVAKGDDLTITGVATGNPANICVWIFGKNYSRFQQPVPVELNSTFEYTIESGDLGVLTSVPYSVVVQHPMDDRFDVWVSGTTLTGNGITAVDLATLQAPDAAIALIDALDSPDVDDIYANLTFLIEAPWLLIDPIDDKAAGSMFTISGTTNLAAGDILNVEVTSAAFDPHNSAGTAGVATVQQGDDANTWSFEVDGASFKPDQYSVNVESIETDTTSTATFNVTDVPLPGENLTLSPGWNFISIPRPLAAGNDTAAIFEGVKTGGRSAFRYDTAAGDWIALQETDRLAPLEGIWIYSTGPATVPLNFSTDPLTPPAERALAAGWNAVGIAGTAPTTARDTLLSVDGQWTTLIGFDAQTQAFETGIVNG
;
A
#
# COMPACT_ATOMS: atom_id res chain seq x y z
N ARG A 1 -18.47 -62.09 -33.16
CA ARG A 1 -18.63 -61.41 -31.85
C ARG A 1 -18.42 -59.93 -32.07
N PHE A 2 -19.49 -59.19 -32.34
CA PHE A 2 -19.58 -57.76 -32.11
C PHE A 2 -20.98 -57.52 -31.56
N PRO A 3 -21.14 -57.14 -30.28
CA PRO A 3 -22.45 -57.10 -29.66
C PRO A 3 -23.29 -55.92 -30.17
N VAL A 4 -22.67 -54.81 -30.56
CA VAL A 4 -23.36 -53.57 -30.96
C VAL A 4 -22.67 -52.95 -32.18
N GLN A 5 -23.44 -52.56 -33.19
CA GLN A 5 -22.96 -51.97 -34.44
C GLN A 5 -23.80 -50.75 -34.84
N PRO A 6 -23.18 -49.60 -35.17
CA PRO A 6 -23.90 -48.52 -35.83
C PRO A 6 -24.17 -48.91 -37.29
N ARG A 7 -25.22 -48.31 -37.90
CA ARG A 7 -25.60 -48.55 -39.30
C ARG A 7 -24.48 -48.33 -40.32
N SER A 8 -23.53 -47.46 -40.01
CA SER A 8 -22.42 -47.12 -40.90
C SER A 8 -21.25 -48.11 -40.85
N THR A 9 -21.28 -49.10 -39.95
CA THR A 9 -20.26 -50.14 -39.87
C THR A 9 -20.80 -51.43 -40.49
N PRO A 10 -20.35 -51.82 -41.69
CA PRO A 10 -20.76 -53.07 -42.29
C PRO A 10 -20.26 -54.26 -41.44
N VAL A 11 -21.03 -55.35 -41.46
CA VAL A 11 -20.67 -56.60 -40.79
C VAL A 11 -20.26 -57.66 -41.80
N ALA A 12 -19.76 -58.79 -41.30
CA ALA A 12 -19.44 -59.96 -42.11
C ALA A 12 -19.95 -61.22 -41.42
N PHE A 13 -20.50 -62.16 -42.18
CA PHE A 13 -20.80 -63.49 -41.68
C PHE A 13 -19.66 -64.44 -42.03
N LYS A 14 -19.05 -65.03 -41.00
CA LYS A 14 -17.96 -66.01 -41.13
C LYS A 14 -18.46 -67.37 -40.67
N LEU A 15 -18.64 -68.30 -41.60
CA LEU A 15 -19.05 -69.67 -41.34
C LEU A 15 -17.84 -70.59 -41.38
N THR A 16 -17.38 -71.00 -40.20
CA THR A 16 -16.31 -72.00 -40.06
C THR A 16 -16.95 -73.38 -39.92
N ASN A 17 -16.53 -74.36 -40.72
CA ASN A 17 -17.07 -75.71 -40.71
C ASN A 17 -15.93 -76.75 -40.87
N ASN A 18 -16.18 -77.98 -40.45
CA ASN A 18 -15.24 -79.11 -40.51
C ASN A 18 -15.66 -80.17 -41.54
N LEU A 19 -16.43 -79.77 -42.56
CA LEU A 19 -17.16 -80.66 -43.48
C LEU A 19 -16.36 -81.03 -44.75
N ASN A 20 -15.02 -81.21 -44.63
CA ASN A 20 -14.13 -81.50 -45.77
C ASN A 20 -14.58 -82.72 -46.61
N GLY A 21 -15.20 -83.73 -45.99
CA GLY A 21 -15.69 -84.93 -46.67
C GLY A 21 -16.93 -84.71 -47.56
N LEU A 22 -17.59 -83.55 -47.48
CA LEU A 22 -18.79 -83.21 -48.25
C LEU A 22 -18.49 -82.29 -49.46
N ALA A 23 -17.23 -81.93 -49.68
CA ALA A 23 -16.81 -80.97 -50.70
C ALA A 23 -17.22 -81.33 -52.13
N GLY A 24 -17.26 -82.62 -52.48
CA GLY A 24 -17.63 -83.11 -53.81
C GLY A 24 -19.14 -83.25 -54.06
N ALA A 25 -19.99 -83.08 -53.03
CA ALA A 25 -21.43 -83.29 -53.12
C ALA A 25 -22.23 -82.00 -53.36
N GLY A 26 -21.57 -80.85 -53.49
CA GLY A 26 -22.25 -79.54 -53.64
C GLY A 26 -23.04 -79.13 -52.39
N ALA A 27 -22.67 -79.63 -51.21
CA ALA A 27 -23.37 -79.36 -49.96
C ALA A 27 -23.29 -77.87 -49.59
N ALA A 28 -24.45 -77.29 -49.28
CA ALA A 28 -24.59 -75.88 -48.94
C ALA A 28 -25.58 -75.66 -47.79
N MET A 29 -25.32 -74.63 -46.99
CA MET A 29 -26.18 -74.17 -45.90
C MET A 29 -26.73 -72.78 -46.21
N ASN A 30 -27.83 -72.42 -45.55
CA ASN A 30 -28.40 -71.08 -45.60
C ASN A 30 -28.09 -70.35 -44.30
N ILE A 31 -27.47 -69.18 -44.36
CA ILE A 31 -27.37 -68.29 -43.21
C ILE A 31 -28.72 -67.57 -43.08
N GLU A 32 -29.54 -68.03 -42.14
CA GLU A 32 -30.81 -67.42 -41.77
C GLU A 32 -30.56 -66.29 -40.78
N VAL A 33 -31.01 -65.09 -41.11
CA VAL A 33 -30.97 -63.92 -40.23
C VAL A 33 -32.38 -63.62 -39.73
N THR A 34 -32.59 -63.77 -38.44
CA THR A 34 -33.77 -63.28 -37.73
C THR A 34 -33.63 -61.79 -37.51
N LEU A 35 -34.57 -61.01 -38.07
CA LEU A 35 -34.68 -59.56 -37.94
C LEU A 35 -35.28 -59.17 -36.57
N PRO A 36 -35.13 -57.92 -36.11
CA PRO A 36 -35.67 -57.46 -34.82
C PRO A 36 -37.18 -57.67 -34.65
N GLY A 37 -37.96 -57.62 -35.75
CA GLY A 37 -39.40 -57.91 -35.75
C GLY A 37 -39.77 -59.39 -35.77
N GLY A 38 -38.80 -60.31 -35.69
CA GLY A 38 -39.00 -61.77 -35.64
C GLY A 38 -39.03 -62.47 -37.00
N GLY A 39 -39.15 -61.74 -38.11
CA GLY A 39 -39.07 -62.32 -39.46
C GLY A 39 -37.67 -62.90 -39.76
N VAL A 40 -37.61 -64.00 -40.51
CA VAL A 40 -36.35 -64.67 -40.88
C VAL A 40 -36.10 -64.53 -42.38
N THR A 41 -34.87 -64.16 -42.76
CA THR A 41 -34.49 -63.96 -44.17
C THR A 41 -33.15 -64.62 -44.50
N THR A 42 -32.97 -64.98 -45.77
CA THR A 42 -31.67 -65.38 -46.36
C THR A 42 -31.17 -64.35 -47.37
N GLN A 43 -31.69 -63.12 -47.31
CA GLN A 43 -31.18 -61.95 -48.03
C GLN A 43 -31.11 -60.78 -47.05
N PHE A 44 -29.92 -60.24 -46.82
CA PHE A 44 -29.70 -59.17 -45.85
C PHE A 44 -28.48 -58.34 -46.22
N GLY A 45 -28.56 -57.02 -46.04
CA GLY A 45 -27.46 -56.09 -46.30
C GLY A 45 -26.87 -56.17 -47.72
N GLY A 46 -27.73 -56.38 -48.72
CA GLY A 46 -27.34 -56.54 -50.13
C GLY A 46 -26.72 -57.90 -50.48
N GLN A 47 -26.65 -58.84 -49.53
CA GLN A 47 -26.03 -60.15 -49.72
C GLN A 47 -27.07 -61.27 -49.83
N ILE A 48 -26.80 -62.24 -50.71
CA ILE A 48 -27.52 -63.52 -50.75
C ILE A 48 -26.85 -64.46 -49.75
N LEU A 49 -27.63 -64.92 -48.77
CA LEU A 49 -27.18 -65.74 -47.65
C LEU A 49 -27.61 -67.20 -47.78
N SER A 50 -28.27 -67.59 -48.87
CA SER A 50 -28.59 -68.98 -49.20
C SER A 50 -27.50 -69.64 -50.03
N GLY A 51 -27.41 -70.96 -49.98
CA GLY A 51 -26.49 -71.72 -50.85
C GLY A 51 -25.01 -71.53 -50.50
N ILE A 52 -24.68 -71.21 -49.25
CA ILE A 52 -23.30 -71.05 -48.79
C ILE A 52 -22.61 -72.42 -48.76
N ALA A 53 -21.64 -72.62 -49.63
CA ALA A 53 -20.91 -73.89 -49.74
C ALA A 53 -20.18 -74.23 -48.43
N VAL A 54 -20.32 -75.49 -47.99
CA VAL A 54 -19.70 -76.01 -46.76
C VAL A 54 -18.81 -77.22 -47.06
N ASN A 55 -17.70 -76.94 -47.74
CA ASN A 55 -16.74 -77.93 -48.24
C ASN A 55 -15.54 -78.15 -47.30
N GLY A 56 -15.65 -77.77 -46.03
CA GLY A 56 -14.54 -77.80 -45.06
C GLY A 56 -13.60 -76.60 -45.10
N THR A 57 -13.80 -75.65 -46.01
CA THR A 57 -13.18 -74.31 -45.97
C THR A 57 -14.09 -73.31 -45.26
N THR A 58 -13.51 -72.24 -44.71
CA THR A 58 -14.29 -71.16 -44.09
C THR A 58 -14.96 -70.31 -45.16
N ALA A 59 -16.28 -70.22 -45.13
CA ALA A 59 -17.03 -69.31 -45.98
C ALA A 59 -17.12 -67.92 -45.33
N LEU A 60 -16.93 -66.88 -46.14
CA LEU A 60 -17.00 -65.48 -45.73
C LEU A 60 -17.99 -64.74 -46.64
N VAL A 61 -19.01 -64.13 -46.04
CA VAL A 61 -19.95 -63.23 -46.73
C VAL A 61 -19.69 -61.81 -46.24
N ASN A 62 -19.13 -60.96 -47.10
CA ASN A 62 -18.80 -59.58 -46.80
C ASN A 62 -18.76 -58.69 -48.07
N PRO A 63 -18.98 -57.37 -47.93
CA PRO A 63 -19.55 -56.69 -46.76
C PRO A 63 -21.09 -56.87 -46.70
N VAL A 64 -21.62 -57.01 -45.49
CA VAL A 64 -23.07 -56.93 -45.24
C VAL A 64 -23.37 -55.49 -44.83
N ASP A 65 -24.08 -54.76 -45.68
CA ASP A 65 -24.42 -53.36 -45.44
C ASP A 65 -25.54 -53.22 -44.39
N LEU A 66 -25.34 -52.34 -43.40
CA LEU A 66 -26.31 -52.04 -42.35
C LEU A 66 -26.99 -50.68 -42.52
N SER A 67 -26.70 -49.95 -43.61
CA SER A 67 -27.19 -48.58 -43.85
C SER A 67 -28.73 -48.45 -43.75
N THR A 68 -29.47 -49.50 -44.11
CA THR A 68 -30.94 -49.55 -44.08
C THR A 68 -31.50 -50.45 -42.97
N ALA A 69 -30.66 -51.06 -42.14
CA ALA A 69 -31.08 -51.97 -41.09
C ALA A 69 -31.86 -51.23 -39.99
N ALA A 70 -32.97 -51.78 -39.50
CA ALA A 70 -33.70 -51.22 -38.36
C ALA A 70 -32.87 -51.35 -37.07
N ALA A 71 -33.13 -50.49 -36.09
CA ALA A 71 -32.53 -50.68 -34.76
C ALA A 71 -33.06 -51.96 -34.11
N GLY A 72 -32.21 -52.63 -33.34
CA GLY A 72 -32.56 -53.81 -32.54
C GLY A 72 -31.64 -55.00 -32.78
N THR A 73 -32.00 -56.13 -32.18
CA THR A 73 -31.19 -57.34 -32.17
C THR A 73 -31.46 -58.22 -33.39
N TYR A 74 -30.39 -58.60 -34.07
CA TYR A 74 -30.37 -59.56 -35.16
C TYR A 74 -29.73 -60.86 -34.69
N THR A 75 -30.25 -62.00 -35.14
CA THR A 75 -29.66 -63.32 -34.85
C THR A 75 -29.40 -64.05 -36.16
N ALA A 76 -28.16 -64.47 -36.41
CA ALA A 76 -27.80 -65.25 -37.58
C ALA A 76 -27.46 -66.71 -37.20
N VAL A 77 -28.01 -67.66 -37.94
CA VAL A 77 -27.76 -69.11 -37.79
C VAL A 77 -27.59 -69.71 -39.17
N ALA A 78 -26.51 -70.45 -39.43
CA ALA A 78 -26.42 -71.27 -40.63
C ALA A 78 -27.21 -72.56 -40.42
N LYS A 79 -28.24 -72.78 -41.23
CA LYS A 79 -29.08 -73.98 -41.20
C LYS A 79 -28.98 -74.78 -42.48
N TRP A 80 -29.20 -76.08 -42.36
CA TRP A 80 -29.36 -76.94 -43.54
C TRP A 80 -30.66 -76.58 -44.27
N PRO A 81 -30.70 -76.60 -45.61
CA PRO A 81 -31.95 -76.42 -46.35
C PRO A 81 -32.88 -77.61 -46.15
N ALA A 82 -34.20 -77.41 -46.24
CA ALA A 82 -35.21 -78.48 -46.02
C ALA A 82 -35.05 -79.71 -46.93
N ALA A 83 -34.44 -79.55 -48.10
CA ALA A 83 -34.14 -80.65 -49.02
C ALA A 83 -32.93 -81.51 -48.60
N SER A 84 -32.18 -81.10 -47.57
CA SER A 84 -31.03 -81.84 -47.05
C SER A 84 -31.46 -82.87 -46.00
N ASP A 85 -30.85 -84.06 -46.04
CA ASP A 85 -31.04 -85.07 -45.01
C ASP A 85 -30.57 -84.64 -43.61
N PHE A 86 -29.78 -83.55 -43.50
CA PHE A 86 -29.35 -82.98 -42.23
C PHE A 86 -30.37 -82.02 -41.60
N TYR A 87 -31.41 -81.63 -42.34
CA TYR A 87 -32.42 -80.67 -41.89
C TYR A 87 -33.11 -81.14 -40.61
N GLY A 88 -33.21 -80.25 -39.62
CA GLY A 88 -33.93 -80.51 -38.36
C GLY A 88 -33.27 -81.53 -37.43
N LYS A 89 -32.07 -82.05 -37.76
CA LYS A 89 -31.36 -83.06 -36.96
C LYS A 89 -30.34 -82.49 -35.97
N GLY A 90 -30.33 -81.17 -35.79
CA GLY A 90 -29.44 -80.49 -34.84
C GLY A 90 -28.00 -80.29 -35.34
N TYR A 91 -27.77 -80.34 -36.66
CA TYR A 91 -26.47 -80.09 -37.29
C TYR A 91 -26.29 -78.65 -37.80
N ASP A 92 -27.12 -77.72 -37.32
CA ASP A 92 -27.02 -76.29 -37.65
C ASP A 92 -25.82 -75.65 -36.92
N SER A 93 -25.37 -74.47 -37.37
CA SER A 93 -24.30 -73.76 -36.69
C SER A 93 -24.77 -73.18 -35.34
N ASN A 94 -23.81 -72.75 -34.52
CA ASN A 94 -24.12 -71.86 -33.41
C ASN A 94 -24.78 -70.56 -33.92
N ALA A 95 -25.68 -70.02 -33.10
CA ALA A 95 -26.26 -68.70 -33.34
C ALA A 95 -25.28 -67.59 -32.98
N VAL A 96 -25.26 -66.52 -33.77
CA VAL A 96 -24.54 -65.28 -33.45
C VAL A 96 -25.51 -64.11 -33.45
N THR A 97 -25.43 -63.27 -32.42
CA THR A 97 -26.24 -62.05 -32.32
C THR A 97 -25.40 -60.80 -32.55
N PHE A 98 -26.02 -59.77 -33.10
CA PHE A 98 -25.51 -58.41 -33.17
C PHE A 98 -26.67 -57.43 -33.02
N GLU A 99 -26.44 -56.32 -32.36
CA GLU A 99 -27.40 -55.24 -32.20
C GLU A 99 -27.08 -54.11 -33.18
N VAL A 100 -28.10 -53.59 -33.86
CA VAL A 100 -27.99 -52.35 -34.63
C VAL A 100 -28.55 -51.23 -33.76
N VAL A 101 -27.74 -50.20 -33.51
CA VAL A 101 -28.16 -49.03 -32.72
C VAL A 101 -28.18 -47.79 -33.60
N ILE A 102 -29.23 -46.98 -33.44
CA ILE A 102 -29.37 -45.67 -34.08
C ILE A 102 -29.31 -44.63 -32.96
N PRO A 103 -28.20 -43.90 -32.81
CA PRO A 103 -28.11 -42.85 -31.80
C PRO A 103 -29.15 -41.76 -32.07
N GLN A 104 -29.79 -41.28 -31.00
CA GLN A 104 -30.66 -40.11 -31.09
C GLN A 104 -29.82 -38.87 -31.43
N LEU A 105 -30.38 -37.98 -32.26
CA LEU A 105 -29.75 -36.72 -32.57
C LEU A 105 -29.82 -35.79 -31.35
N THR A 106 -28.65 -35.43 -30.82
CA THR A 106 -28.52 -34.49 -29.70
C THR A 106 -27.55 -33.37 -30.04
N LEU A 107 -27.76 -32.24 -29.36
CA LEU A 107 -26.93 -31.06 -29.46
C LEU A 107 -26.67 -30.53 -28.05
N SER A 108 -25.42 -30.26 -27.72
CA SER A 108 -25.03 -29.61 -26.48
C SER A 108 -24.07 -28.47 -26.75
N ALA A 109 -24.09 -27.44 -25.91
CA ALA A 109 -23.09 -26.37 -25.90
C ALA A 109 -22.15 -26.56 -24.71
N ASN A 110 -20.89 -26.18 -24.85
CA ASN A 110 -19.92 -26.22 -23.74
C ASN A 110 -20.16 -25.11 -22.69
N LYS A 111 -20.95 -24.09 -23.05
CA LYS A 111 -21.30 -22.93 -22.24
C LYS A 111 -22.77 -22.60 -22.45
N GLU A 112 -23.47 -22.27 -21.37
CA GLU A 112 -24.84 -21.72 -21.44
C GLU A 112 -24.83 -20.21 -21.68
N THR A 113 -23.80 -19.52 -21.16
CA THR A 113 -23.58 -18.08 -21.34
C THR A 113 -22.17 -17.82 -21.83
N VAL A 114 -22.00 -16.85 -22.72
CA VAL A 114 -20.72 -16.37 -23.24
C VAL A 114 -20.72 -14.85 -23.28
N VAL A 115 -19.63 -14.22 -22.84
CA VAL A 115 -19.42 -12.78 -23.03
C VAL A 115 -19.04 -12.54 -24.49
N ARG A 116 -19.66 -11.56 -25.17
CA ARG A 116 -19.35 -11.25 -26.57
C ARG A 116 -17.86 -10.98 -26.77
N SER A 117 -17.34 -11.26 -27.96
CA SER A 117 -15.90 -11.37 -28.27
C SER A 117 -15.21 -12.67 -27.78
N ASN A 118 -15.91 -13.55 -27.05
CA ASN A 118 -15.45 -14.91 -26.76
C ASN A 118 -16.17 -15.96 -27.60
N SER A 119 -15.53 -17.11 -27.80
CA SER A 119 -16.10 -18.23 -28.53
C SER A 119 -16.77 -19.25 -27.60
N PHE A 120 -17.69 -20.03 -28.17
CA PHE A 120 -18.27 -21.23 -27.57
C PHE A 120 -18.29 -22.36 -28.58
N THR A 121 -18.46 -23.59 -28.11
CA THR A 121 -18.43 -24.78 -28.94
C THR A 121 -19.69 -25.60 -28.72
N VAL A 122 -20.33 -26.01 -29.81
CA VAL A 122 -21.42 -26.97 -29.76
C VAL A 122 -20.95 -28.34 -30.21
N THR A 123 -21.54 -29.39 -29.66
CA THR A 123 -21.26 -30.77 -30.03
C THR A 123 -22.54 -31.46 -30.47
N VAL A 124 -22.55 -31.90 -31.72
CA VAL A 124 -23.60 -32.72 -32.31
C VAL A 124 -23.25 -34.18 -32.09
N THR A 125 -24.22 -34.97 -31.61
CA THR A 125 -24.15 -36.43 -31.56
C THR A 125 -25.32 -37.01 -32.34
N GLY A 126 -25.04 -37.92 -33.27
CA GLY A 126 -26.02 -38.55 -34.14
C GLY A 126 -25.43 -39.77 -34.82
N GLU A 127 -25.99 -40.17 -35.96
CA GLU A 127 -25.49 -41.30 -36.72
C GLU A 127 -24.07 -41.04 -37.23
N ALA A 128 -23.23 -42.07 -37.25
CA ALA A 128 -21.84 -41.96 -37.68
C ALA A 128 -21.71 -41.76 -39.19
N LYS A 129 -20.79 -40.86 -39.59
CA LYS A 129 -20.55 -40.46 -40.99
C LYS A 129 -21.81 -39.96 -41.71
N LYS A 130 -22.69 -39.24 -41.02
CA LYS A 130 -23.91 -38.66 -41.57
C LYS A 130 -23.81 -37.14 -41.64
N ASN A 131 -24.39 -36.57 -42.70
CA ASN A 131 -24.52 -35.13 -42.86
C ASN A 131 -25.70 -34.60 -42.04
N TYR A 132 -25.48 -33.55 -41.28
CA TYR A 132 -26.51 -32.79 -40.56
C TYR A 132 -26.40 -31.32 -40.90
N ARG A 133 -27.53 -30.61 -40.94
CA ARG A 133 -27.53 -29.14 -41.05
C ARG A 133 -27.46 -28.56 -39.65
N LEU A 134 -26.51 -27.64 -39.42
CA LEU A 134 -26.32 -26.92 -38.16
C LEU A 134 -26.48 -25.43 -38.44
N PHE A 135 -27.41 -24.77 -37.76
CA PHE A 135 -27.71 -23.37 -38.02
C PHE A 135 -28.15 -22.59 -36.77
N VAL A 136 -28.03 -21.27 -36.81
CA VAL A 136 -28.61 -20.37 -35.80
C VAL A 136 -30.02 -20.00 -36.23
N ARG A 137 -31.01 -20.19 -35.36
CA ARG A 137 -32.41 -19.82 -35.62
C ARG A 137 -32.51 -18.31 -35.84
N ASP A 138 -33.26 -17.93 -36.88
CA ASP A 138 -33.53 -16.53 -37.20
C ASP A 138 -34.27 -15.80 -36.05
N ILE A 139 -33.93 -14.53 -35.87
CA ILE A 139 -34.50 -13.63 -34.86
C ILE A 139 -34.97 -12.42 -35.64
N GLY A 140 -36.29 -12.28 -35.77
CA GLY A 140 -36.90 -11.25 -36.62
C GLY A 140 -36.38 -9.84 -36.29
N GLY A 141 -35.80 -9.18 -37.29
CA GLY A 141 -35.29 -7.81 -37.18
C GLY A 141 -33.86 -7.69 -36.64
N LEU A 142 -33.19 -8.79 -36.29
CA LEU A 142 -31.79 -8.76 -35.90
C LEU A 142 -30.88 -8.72 -37.14
N ALA A 143 -29.95 -7.78 -37.19
CA ALA A 143 -29.04 -7.65 -38.32
C ALA A 143 -28.03 -8.83 -38.39
N PRO A 144 -27.63 -9.29 -39.60
CA PRO A 144 -26.80 -10.50 -39.76
C PRO A 144 -25.48 -10.48 -38.99
N GLU A 145 -24.82 -9.33 -38.88
CA GLU A 145 -23.56 -9.13 -38.16
C GLU A 145 -23.69 -9.28 -36.63
N ARG A 146 -24.92 -9.27 -36.11
CA ARG A 146 -25.20 -9.40 -34.67
C ARG A 146 -25.29 -10.86 -34.22
N TYR A 147 -25.18 -11.84 -35.12
CA TYR A 147 -25.24 -13.27 -34.80
C TYR A 147 -23.86 -13.85 -34.45
N PRO A 148 -23.80 -14.89 -33.60
CA PRO A 148 -22.60 -15.73 -33.50
C PRO A 148 -22.39 -16.47 -34.81
N VAL A 149 -21.14 -16.54 -35.29
CA VAL A 149 -20.82 -17.15 -36.58
C VAL A 149 -19.90 -18.36 -36.40
N VAL A 150 -20.04 -19.35 -37.28
CA VAL A 150 -19.15 -20.52 -37.29
C VAL A 150 -17.73 -20.06 -37.64
N THR A 151 -16.75 -20.46 -36.83
CA THR A 151 -15.33 -20.22 -37.14
C THR A 151 -14.98 -20.81 -38.51
N PRO A 152 -14.42 -20.04 -39.45
CA PRO A 152 -14.09 -20.54 -40.79
C PRO A 152 -13.09 -21.70 -40.79
N GLY A 153 -13.21 -22.62 -41.76
CA GLY A 153 -12.22 -23.67 -42.00
C GLY A 153 -12.22 -24.86 -41.02
N GLN A 154 -13.25 -24.99 -40.18
CA GLN A 154 -13.34 -26.08 -39.20
C GLN A 154 -13.49 -27.47 -39.86
N ASN A 155 -12.81 -28.46 -39.27
CA ASN A 155 -12.84 -29.84 -39.75
C ASN A 155 -14.24 -30.46 -39.61
N GLY A 156 -14.70 -31.14 -40.66
CA GLY A 156 -16.02 -31.76 -40.69
C GLY A 156 -17.15 -30.82 -41.09
N VAL A 157 -16.87 -29.56 -41.43
CA VAL A 157 -17.79 -28.71 -42.18
C VAL A 157 -17.71 -29.10 -43.67
N VAL A 158 -18.83 -29.56 -44.22
CA VAL A 158 -18.93 -30.06 -45.60
C VAL A 158 -19.28 -28.95 -46.57
N SER A 159 -20.20 -28.06 -46.18
CA SER A 159 -20.60 -26.89 -46.94
C SER A 159 -21.04 -25.76 -46.01
N THR A 160 -20.90 -24.53 -46.48
CA THR A 160 -21.29 -23.31 -45.77
C THR A 160 -22.30 -22.56 -46.64
N HIS A 161 -23.55 -22.47 -46.19
CA HIS A 161 -24.59 -21.68 -46.88
C HIS A 161 -24.51 -20.21 -46.45
N SER A 162 -24.24 -19.98 -45.16
CA SER A 162 -23.92 -18.67 -44.58
C SER A 162 -23.01 -18.88 -43.36
N PRO A 163 -22.44 -17.81 -42.77
CA PRO A 163 -21.68 -17.91 -41.53
C PRO A 163 -22.48 -18.50 -40.34
N THR A 164 -23.81 -18.55 -40.43
CA THR A 164 -24.71 -19.06 -39.38
C THR A 164 -25.45 -20.33 -39.79
N ASP A 165 -25.22 -20.87 -41.00
CA ASP A 165 -25.89 -22.06 -41.54
C ASP A 165 -24.91 -22.91 -42.35
N ILE A 166 -24.61 -24.10 -41.85
CA ILE A 166 -23.63 -25.02 -42.40
C ILE A 166 -24.17 -26.45 -42.47
N THR A 167 -23.55 -27.27 -43.31
CA THR A 167 -23.67 -28.73 -43.25
C THR A 167 -22.41 -29.32 -42.64
N ILE A 168 -22.59 -30.21 -41.67
CA ILE A 168 -21.50 -30.91 -40.99
C ILE A 168 -21.57 -32.40 -41.22
N LEU A 169 -20.42 -33.08 -41.17
CA LEU A 169 -20.28 -34.53 -41.22
C LEU A 169 -19.82 -35.07 -39.87
N THR A 170 -20.62 -35.93 -39.24
CA THR A 170 -20.22 -36.61 -37.99
C THR A 170 -19.03 -37.55 -38.21
N THR A 171 -18.25 -37.76 -37.16
CA THR A 171 -17.16 -38.74 -37.16
C THR A 171 -17.70 -40.18 -37.24
N ALA A 172 -16.80 -41.16 -37.34
CA ALA A 172 -17.16 -42.58 -37.21
C ALA A 172 -17.75 -42.95 -35.83
N ALA A 173 -17.55 -42.10 -34.82
CA ALA A 173 -18.17 -42.25 -33.50
C ALA A 173 -19.55 -41.57 -33.40
N GLY A 174 -20.04 -40.92 -34.46
CA GLY A 174 -21.32 -40.22 -34.45
C GLY A 174 -21.27 -38.80 -33.90
N THR A 175 -20.09 -38.26 -33.58
CA THR A 175 -19.96 -36.93 -32.96
C THR A 175 -19.30 -35.90 -33.88
N ARG A 176 -19.60 -34.62 -33.69
CA ARG A 176 -18.86 -33.49 -34.29
C ARG A 176 -18.97 -32.26 -33.40
N SER A 177 -17.85 -31.61 -33.10
CA SER A 177 -17.82 -30.33 -32.40
C SER A 177 -17.54 -29.19 -33.38
N ILE A 178 -18.26 -28.08 -33.24
CA ILE A 178 -18.16 -26.87 -34.06
C ILE A 178 -18.13 -25.65 -33.14
N GLN A 179 -17.11 -24.82 -33.30
CA GLN A 179 -16.94 -23.54 -32.64
C GLN A 179 -17.76 -22.44 -33.34
N PHE A 180 -18.38 -21.60 -32.53
CA PHE A 180 -18.98 -20.35 -32.92
C PHE A 180 -18.20 -19.21 -32.25
N ASP A 181 -17.85 -18.21 -33.05
CA ASP A 181 -17.20 -16.99 -32.60
C ASP A 181 -18.24 -15.88 -32.43
N THR A 182 -18.02 -15.05 -31.42
CA THR A 182 -18.73 -13.78 -31.23
C THR A 182 -17.74 -12.64 -31.36
N ASN A 183 -18.24 -11.43 -31.56
CA ASN A 183 -17.44 -10.21 -31.64
C ASN A 183 -18.18 -9.06 -30.93
N GLN A 184 -17.59 -7.86 -30.89
CA GLN A 184 -18.23 -6.67 -30.30
C GLN A 184 -19.59 -6.34 -30.96
N SER A 185 -19.78 -6.64 -32.25
CA SER A 185 -21.08 -6.46 -32.89
C SER A 185 -22.08 -7.56 -32.56
N THR A 186 -21.71 -8.70 -31.98
CA THR A 186 -22.68 -9.73 -31.57
C THR A 186 -23.65 -9.17 -30.54
N GLY A 187 -24.94 -9.41 -30.76
CA GLY A 187 -26.00 -8.88 -29.90
C GLY A 187 -26.07 -9.59 -28.55
N ASP A 188 -26.45 -8.85 -27.51
CA ASP A 188 -26.81 -9.41 -26.21
C ASP A 188 -28.19 -10.08 -26.30
N TRP A 189 -28.19 -11.38 -26.59
CA TRP A 189 -29.36 -12.16 -26.93
C TRP A 189 -29.19 -13.62 -26.55
N ILE A 190 -30.31 -14.33 -26.45
CA ILE A 190 -30.32 -15.80 -26.38
C ILE A 190 -30.45 -16.34 -27.80
N PHE A 191 -29.37 -16.91 -28.33
CA PHE A 191 -29.37 -17.55 -29.63
C PHE A 191 -29.76 -19.03 -29.50
N THR A 192 -30.64 -19.49 -30.38
CA THR A 192 -30.99 -20.91 -30.47
C THR A 192 -30.21 -21.55 -31.60
N ILE A 193 -29.27 -22.43 -31.26
CA ILE A 193 -28.53 -23.23 -32.24
C ILE A 193 -29.33 -24.50 -32.48
N CYS A 194 -29.58 -24.81 -33.75
CA CYS A 194 -30.39 -25.93 -34.19
C CYS A 194 -29.53 -26.91 -34.99
N VAL A 195 -29.75 -28.21 -34.78
CA VAL A 195 -29.25 -29.26 -35.66
C VAL A 195 -30.41 -30.10 -36.17
N GLU A 196 -30.43 -30.41 -37.47
CA GLU A 196 -31.48 -31.22 -38.09
C GLU A 196 -30.92 -32.23 -39.11
N ASP A 197 -31.63 -33.34 -39.29
CA ASP A 197 -31.41 -34.23 -40.42
C ASP A 197 -32.00 -33.59 -41.69
N PRO A 198 -31.17 -33.22 -42.69
CA PRO A 198 -31.66 -32.56 -43.90
C PRO A 198 -32.60 -33.44 -44.74
N ALA A 199 -32.53 -34.77 -44.62
CA ALA A 199 -33.44 -35.69 -45.29
C ALA A 199 -34.75 -35.90 -44.52
N SER A 200 -34.80 -35.51 -43.25
CA SER A 200 -35.96 -35.65 -42.37
C SER A 200 -35.96 -34.56 -41.28
N PRO A 201 -36.31 -33.30 -41.62
CA PRO A 201 -36.17 -32.15 -40.70
C PRO A 201 -36.97 -32.26 -39.38
N GLY A 202 -37.93 -33.18 -39.29
CA GLY A 202 -38.59 -33.52 -38.03
C GLY A 202 -37.67 -34.21 -37.00
N ILE A 203 -36.51 -34.71 -37.41
CA ILE A 203 -35.44 -35.19 -36.54
C ILE A 203 -34.48 -34.02 -36.32
N TYR A 204 -34.69 -33.29 -35.24
CA TYR A 204 -33.88 -32.13 -34.88
C TYR A 204 -33.63 -32.07 -33.38
N ASN A 205 -32.63 -31.27 -33.00
CA ASN A 205 -32.37 -30.88 -31.63
C ASN A 205 -31.93 -29.42 -31.59
N GLU A 206 -32.05 -28.76 -30.44
CA GLU A 206 -31.65 -27.37 -30.28
C GLU A 206 -31.02 -27.13 -28.92
N VAL A 207 -30.11 -26.16 -28.86
CA VAL A 207 -29.51 -25.67 -27.62
C VAL A 207 -29.55 -24.14 -27.62
N ARG A 208 -29.75 -23.55 -26.45
CA ARG A 208 -29.75 -22.10 -26.28
C ARG A 208 -28.42 -21.66 -25.68
N VAL A 209 -27.85 -20.60 -26.25
CA VAL A 209 -26.63 -19.96 -25.72
C VAL A 209 -26.94 -18.48 -25.57
N ARG A 210 -26.77 -17.96 -24.35
CA ARG A 210 -26.89 -16.54 -24.06
C ARG A 210 -25.55 -15.86 -24.37
N VAL A 211 -25.58 -14.87 -25.25
CA VAL A 211 -24.45 -13.95 -25.42
C VAL A 211 -24.76 -12.70 -24.61
N GLU A 212 -23.84 -12.26 -23.76
CA GLU A 212 -23.97 -11.05 -22.95
C GLU A 212 -22.91 -10.03 -23.35
N ARG A 213 -23.17 -8.74 -23.13
CA ARG A 213 -22.08 -7.76 -23.17
C ARG A 213 -21.08 -8.03 -22.05
N GLY A 214 -19.81 -7.72 -22.30
CA GLY A 214 -18.80 -7.71 -21.26
C GLY A 214 -18.96 -6.52 -20.32
N ASP A 215 -17.90 -6.23 -19.60
CA ASP A 215 -17.81 -5.12 -18.65
C ASP A 215 -16.49 -4.37 -18.88
N VAL A 216 -16.47 -3.10 -18.45
CA VAL A 216 -15.27 -2.25 -18.48
C VAL A 216 -15.12 -1.62 -17.11
N THR A 217 -13.93 -1.70 -16.55
CA THR A 217 -13.59 -1.04 -15.29
C THR A 217 -12.45 -0.05 -15.51
N ILE A 218 -12.35 0.96 -14.64
CA ILE A 218 -11.23 1.89 -14.58
C ILE A 218 -10.97 2.26 -13.13
N THR A 219 -9.70 2.41 -12.79
CA THR A 219 -9.21 2.90 -11.50
C THR A 219 -7.99 3.79 -11.76
N ALA A 220 -7.99 4.97 -11.16
CA ALA A 220 -6.79 5.80 -11.08
C ALA A 220 -5.92 5.30 -9.92
N SER A 221 -4.60 5.24 -10.10
CA SER A 221 -3.67 4.93 -9.01
C SER A 221 -3.72 6.00 -7.91
N GLY A 222 -3.01 5.79 -6.81
CA GLY A 222 -2.76 6.83 -5.81
C GLY A 222 -4.00 7.35 -5.10
N THR A 223 -3.99 8.65 -4.76
CA THR A 223 -5.00 9.32 -3.93
C THR A 223 -6.14 9.95 -4.73
N GLY A 224 -6.02 9.97 -6.06
CA GLY A 224 -6.93 10.70 -6.95
C GLY A 224 -6.71 12.22 -6.96
N VAL A 225 -5.66 12.74 -6.30
CA VAL A 225 -5.27 14.15 -6.32
C VAL A 225 -3.86 14.25 -6.88
N TYR A 226 -3.70 15.05 -7.93
CA TYR A 226 -2.46 15.18 -8.69
C TYR A 226 -2.17 16.65 -8.98
N CYS A 227 -0.89 17.02 -9.04
CA CYS A 227 -0.47 18.30 -9.59
C CYS A 227 -0.14 18.16 -11.07
N ILE A 228 -0.36 19.21 -11.86
CA ILE A 228 0.11 19.26 -13.25
C ILE A 228 1.63 19.03 -13.26
N GLY A 229 2.11 18.19 -14.19
CA GLY A 229 3.50 17.73 -14.26
C GLY A 229 3.71 16.30 -13.73
N GLU A 230 2.81 15.80 -12.87
CA GLU A 230 2.87 14.43 -12.36
C GLU A 230 2.33 13.39 -13.36
N GLU A 231 2.87 12.16 -13.31
CA GLU A 231 2.30 11.04 -14.06
C GLU A 231 1.05 10.49 -13.35
N VAL A 232 -0.04 10.31 -14.09
CA VAL A 232 -1.26 9.66 -13.61
C VAL A 232 -1.41 8.29 -14.27
N VAL A 233 -1.51 7.23 -13.47
CA VAL A 233 -1.69 5.86 -13.99
C VAL A 233 -3.15 5.45 -13.86
N PHE A 234 -3.75 5.03 -14.97
CA PHE A 234 -5.06 4.42 -15.02
C PHE A 234 -4.92 2.94 -15.35
N SER A 235 -5.71 2.10 -14.71
CA SER A 235 -5.76 0.66 -14.98
C SER A 235 -7.19 0.14 -14.85
N GLY A 236 -7.46 -1.00 -15.45
CA GLY A 236 -8.78 -1.62 -15.37
C GLY A 236 -8.82 -2.94 -16.12
N THR A 237 -10.05 -3.41 -16.32
CA THR A 237 -10.37 -4.62 -17.09
C THR A 237 -11.34 -4.28 -18.21
N CYS A 238 -11.31 -5.05 -19.29
CA CYS A 238 -12.30 -4.95 -20.36
C CYS A 238 -12.56 -6.33 -20.96
N THR A 239 -13.72 -6.92 -20.66
CA THR A 239 -14.11 -8.25 -21.17
C THR A 239 -14.97 -8.17 -22.44
N ASP A 240 -15.31 -6.95 -22.87
CA ASP A 240 -16.23 -6.70 -23.98
C ASP A 240 -15.51 -6.65 -25.35
N GLY A 241 -14.18 -6.52 -25.35
CA GLY A 241 -13.32 -6.69 -26.52
C GLY A 241 -11.87 -6.26 -26.28
N GLY A 242 -11.03 -6.36 -27.31
CA GLY A 242 -9.56 -6.23 -27.20
C GLY A 242 -9.00 -4.80 -27.15
N THR A 243 -9.85 -3.79 -27.04
CA THR A 243 -9.42 -2.38 -26.96
C THR A 243 -10.37 -1.60 -26.08
N THR A 244 -9.82 -0.83 -25.16
CA THR A 244 -10.54 0.15 -24.35
C THR A 244 -10.27 1.56 -24.89
N TYR A 245 -11.32 2.35 -25.03
CA TYR A 245 -11.27 3.73 -25.49
C TYR A 245 -11.35 4.67 -24.29
N LEU A 246 -10.33 5.50 -24.13
CA LEU A 246 -10.23 6.47 -23.06
C LEU A 246 -10.47 7.90 -23.57
N PHE A 247 -11.20 8.67 -22.77
CA PHE A 247 -11.33 10.12 -22.92
C PHE A 247 -11.63 10.76 -21.56
N LEU A 248 -11.53 12.08 -21.48
CA LEU A 248 -11.82 12.81 -20.25
C LEU A 248 -12.75 14.01 -20.49
N THR A 249 -13.47 14.40 -19.44
CA THR A 249 -14.18 15.68 -19.35
C THR A 249 -13.78 16.42 -18.08
N GLY A 250 -13.77 17.73 -18.13
CA GLY A 250 -13.44 18.60 -17.00
C GLY A 250 -13.39 20.08 -17.44
N PRO A 251 -12.82 20.96 -16.62
CA PRO A 251 -12.55 22.34 -16.99
C PRO A 251 -11.84 22.46 -18.35
N ASN A 252 -12.26 23.44 -19.15
CA ASN A 252 -11.75 23.75 -20.50
C ASN A 252 -11.74 22.58 -21.51
N CYS A 253 -12.40 21.45 -21.19
CA CYS A 253 -12.54 20.33 -22.10
C CYS A 253 -13.88 20.38 -22.85
N PRO A 254 -13.93 19.88 -24.11
CA PRO A 254 -15.18 19.66 -24.83
C PRO A 254 -16.21 18.87 -24.01
N THR A 255 -17.48 19.28 -24.08
CA THR A 255 -18.58 18.66 -23.32
C THR A 255 -18.70 17.15 -23.53
N ASN A 256 -18.43 16.68 -24.75
CA ASN A 256 -18.56 15.28 -25.16
C ASN A 256 -17.33 14.42 -24.88
N GLY A 257 -16.25 15.02 -24.36
CA GLY A 257 -14.99 14.35 -24.10
C GLY A 257 -13.86 14.77 -25.03
N VAL A 258 -12.63 14.62 -24.57
CA VAL A 258 -11.40 14.80 -25.36
C VAL A 258 -10.43 13.64 -25.08
N GLY A 259 -9.73 13.19 -26.11
CA GLY A 259 -8.67 12.19 -25.98
C GLY A 259 -7.43 12.78 -25.31
N PHE A 260 -6.63 11.95 -24.64
CA PHE A 260 -5.46 12.42 -23.89
C PHE A 260 -4.36 13.00 -24.79
N GLU A 261 -4.20 12.54 -26.03
CA GLU A 261 -3.20 13.10 -26.94
C GLU A 261 -3.59 14.49 -27.45
N ASP A 262 -4.88 14.75 -27.67
CA ASP A 262 -5.39 16.09 -28.01
C ASP A 262 -5.13 17.08 -26.86
N VAL A 263 -5.29 16.60 -25.62
CA VAL A 263 -4.97 17.38 -24.41
C VAL A 263 -3.46 17.66 -24.31
N ASN A 264 -2.62 16.66 -24.55
CA ASN A 264 -1.16 16.82 -24.51
C ASN A 264 -0.66 17.77 -25.61
N THR A 265 -1.22 17.68 -26.82
CA THR A 265 -0.75 18.50 -27.95
C THR A 265 -1.33 19.92 -27.95
N GLY A 266 -2.23 20.25 -27.02
CA GLY A 266 -2.96 21.53 -26.99
C GLY A 266 -3.93 21.70 -28.18
N ALA A 267 -4.13 20.65 -28.98
CA ALA A 267 -5.03 20.63 -30.11
C ALA A 267 -6.44 20.29 -29.61
N ILE A 268 -7.08 21.21 -28.87
CA ILE A 268 -8.48 21.05 -28.48
C ILE A 268 -9.34 21.07 -29.75
N SER A 269 -9.50 19.89 -30.33
CA SER A 269 -10.30 19.62 -31.52
C SER A 269 -11.80 19.72 -31.17
N ALA A 270 -12.67 19.25 -32.06
CA ALA A 270 -14.10 19.13 -31.75
C ALA A 270 -14.41 18.12 -30.61
N GLY A 271 -13.39 17.53 -29.98
CA GLY A 271 -13.51 16.46 -29.00
C GLY A 271 -13.65 15.09 -29.64
N VAL A 272 -13.85 14.07 -28.80
CA VAL A 272 -14.04 12.69 -29.26
C VAL A 272 -15.34 12.54 -30.05
N GLN A 273 -15.30 11.77 -31.14
CA GLN A 273 -16.41 11.61 -32.08
C GLN A 273 -16.90 10.15 -32.09
N THR A 274 -18.16 9.94 -31.74
CA THR A 274 -18.80 8.61 -31.77
C THR A 274 -18.60 7.91 -33.13
N GLY A 275 -18.11 6.68 -33.10
CA GLY A 275 -17.82 5.86 -34.28
C GLY A 275 -16.47 6.13 -34.95
N ASN A 276 -15.72 7.16 -34.52
CA ASN A 276 -14.39 7.47 -35.05
C ASN A 276 -13.31 7.20 -34.00
N GLU A 277 -12.77 5.97 -34.00
CA GLU A 277 -11.75 5.51 -33.05
C GLU A 277 -10.48 6.38 -32.98
N SER A 278 -10.15 7.10 -34.05
CA SER A 278 -8.93 7.93 -34.12
C SER A 278 -8.97 9.16 -33.21
N THR A 279 -10.16 9.54 -32.72
CA THR A 279 -10.36 10.69 -31.84
C THR A 279 -10.28 10.32 -30.35
N PHE A 280 -10.14 9.03 -30.01
CA PHE A 280 -10.03 8.53 -28.64
C PHE A 280 -8.60 8.08 -28.36
N THR A 281 -8.21 8.09 -27.08
CA THR A 281 -7.01 7.36 -26.65
C THR A 281 -7.32 5.87 -26.63
N ARG A 282 -6.58 5.07 -27.38
CA ARG A 282 -6.81 3.62 -27.52
C ARG A 282 -5.81 2.85 -26.67
N VAL A 283 -6.31 1.96 -25.83
CA VAL A 283 -5.49 1.09 -24.99
C VAL A 283 -5.80 -0.36 -25.34
N ALA A 284 -4.77 -1.13 -25.69
CA ALA A 284 -4.92 -2.55 -25.95
C ALA A 284 -5.25 -3.28 -24.64
N VAL A 285 -6.14 -4.28 -24.74
CA VAL A 285 -6.46 -5.16 -23.63
C VAL A 285 -5.59 -6.40 -23.74
N GLU A 286 -4.92 -6.73 -22.63
CA GLU A 286 -4.06 -7.90 -22.51
C GLU A 286 -4.86 -9.20 -22.51
N ALA A 287 -4.18 -10.34 -22.66
CA ALA A 287 -4.82 -11.65 -22.73
C ALA A 287 -5.55 -12.08 -21.44
N ASP A 288 -5.29 -11.41 -20.31
CA ASP A 288 -5.96 -11.60 -19.02
C ASP A 288 -7.08 -10.58 -18.76
N ASP A 289 -7.56 -9.93 -19.82
CA ASP A 289 -8.59 -8.88 -19.81
C ASP A 289 -8.18 -7.57 -19.12
N THR A 290 -6.91 -7.40 -18.73
CA THR A 290 -6.41 -6.17 -18.08
C THR A 290 -5.89 -5.14 -19.07
N TRP A 291 -5.86 -3.87 -18.65
CA TRP A 291 -5.22 -2.80 -19.41
C TRP A 291 -4.63 -1.75 -18.47
N THR A 292 -3.61 -1.02 -18.94
CA THR A 292 -2.97 0.07 -18.20
C THR A 292 -2.63 1.22 -19.15
N TYR A 293 -2.86 2.46 -18.70
CA TYR A 293 -2.52 3.69 -19.41
C TYR A 293 -1.79 4.64 -18.46
N ARG A 294 -0.64 5.15 -18.90
CA ARG A 294 0.15 6.16 -18.17
C ARG A 294 -0.03 7.50 -18.85
N TRP A 295 -0.54 8.47 -18.12
CA TRP A 295 -0.73 9.82 -18.59
C TRP A 295 0.33 10.74 -18.00
N ASP A 296 1.24 11.17 -18.85
CA ASP A 296 2.22 12.20 -18.53
C ASP A 296 1.57 13.59 -18.64
N THR A 297 1.28 14.22 -17.51
CA THR A 297 0.62 15.53 -17.49
C THR A 297 1.60 16.69 -17.72
N SER A 298 2.92 16.47 -17.67
CA SER A 298 3.93 17.50 -17.99
C SER A 298 3.84 17.94 -19.45
N ARG A 299 3.40 17.03 -20.33
CA ARG A 299 3.21 17.30 -21.76
C ARG A 299 1.98 18.15 -22.05
N VAL A 300 1.15 18.47 -21.06
CA VAL A 300 -0.09 19.20 -21.28
C VAL A 300 0.22 20.68 -21.55
N ASN A 301 0.21 21.05 -22.82
CA ASN A 301 0.42 22.44 -23.21
C ASN A 301 -0.84 23.29 -22.96
N ARG A 302 -0.86 24.10 -21.90
CA ARG A 302 -1.80 25.23 -21.67
C ARG A 302 -3.32 24.90 -21.59
N VAL A 303 -3.73 23.65 -21.39
CA VAL A 303 -5.15 23.24 -21.50
C VAL A 303 -5.78 22.67 -20.22
N LEU A 304 -5.01 22.11 -19.28
CA LEU A 304 -5.61 21.69 -18.00
C LEU A 304 -5.61 22.83 -16.99
N ASP A 305 -6.81 23.21 -16.57
CA ASP A 305 -6.99 24.04 -15.38
C ASP A 305 -7.00 23.15 -14.14
N ALA A 306 -6.66 23.74 -12.99
CA ALA A 306 -6.92 23.10 -11.71
C ALA A 306 -8.43 22.82 -11.57
N GLY A 307 -8.80 21.59 -11.24
CA GLY A 307 -10.19 21.18 -11.05
C GLY A 307 -10.43 19.68 -11.13
N GLY A 308 -11.71 19.32 -11.11
CA GLY A 308 -12.15 17.92 -11.18
C GLY A 308 -12.27 17.42 -12.61
N TYR A 309 -11.66 16.27 -12.89
CA TYR A 309 -11.73 15.60 -14.18
C TYR A 309 -12.38 14.23 -14.02
N THR A 310 -13.26 13.88 -14.96
CA THR A 310 -13.85 12.54 -15.08
C THR A 310 -13.24 11.86 -16.30
N ILE A 311 -12.56 10.74 -16.07
CA ILE A 311 -12.00 9.87 -17.10
C ILE A 311 -13.01 8.77 -17.37
N TYR A 312 -13.25 8.50 -18.64
CA TYR A 312 -14.14 7.45 -19.13
C TYR A 312 -13.31 6.36 -19.77
N ALA A 313 -13.56 5.12 -19.39
CA ALA A 313 -13.13 3.93 -20.11
C ALA A 313 -14.35 3.29 -20.76
N VAL A 314 -14.33 3.12 -22.08
CA VAL A 314 -15.47 2.65 -22.88
C VAL A 314 -15.05 1.47 -23.76
N SER A 315 -15.93 0.48 -23.94
CA SER A 315 -15.65 -0.71 -24.77
C SER A 315 -15.73 -0.47 -26.29
N GLU A 316 -16.38 0.62 -26.69
CA GLU A 316 -16.57 1.05 -28.09
C GLU A 316 -16.28 2.56 -28.20
N PRO A 317 -15.93 3.11 -29.37
CA PRO A 317 -15.64 4.53 -29.53
C PRO A 317 -16.93 5.37 -29.46
N ARG A 318 -17.45 5.58 -28.24
CA ARG A 318 -18.66 6.36 -27.94
C ARG A 318 -18.31 7.56 -27.07
N SER A 319 -18.73 8.74 -27.52
CA SER A 319 -18.64 9.99 -26.77
C SER A 319 -19.59 9.98 -25.57
N LYS A 320 -19.43 10.94 -24.66
CA LYS A 320 -20.21 11.03 -23.41
C LYS A 320 -21.73 11.00 -23.60
N ASP A 321 -22.23 11.60 -24.68
CA ASP A 321 -23.67 11.64 -25.00
C ASP A 321 -24.22 10.34 -25.62
N SER A 322 -23.35 9.39 -25.96
CA SER A 322 -23.69 8.14 -26.65
C SER A 322 -23.29 6.88 -25.85
N LEU A 323 -23.01 7.04 -24.55
CA LEU A 323 -22.54 5.96 -23.68
C LEU A 323 -23.57 4.84 -23.47
N SER A 324 -24.87 5.08 -23.67
CA SER A 324 -25.91 4.05 -23.54
C SER A 324 -25.71 2.86 -24.49
N ASP A 325 -24.97 3.08 -25.58
CA ASP A 325 -24.76 2.08 -26.61
C ASP A 325 -23.59 1.14 -26.30
N ALA A 326 -22.74 1.46 -25.32
CA ALA A 326 -21.52 0.74 -24.97
C ALA A 326 -21.39 0.48 -23.47
N GLN A 327 -20.47 -0.40 -23.09
CA GLN A 327 -20.09 -0.58 -21.69
C GLN A 327 -19.05 0.46 -21.31
N TYR A 328 -19.20 1.05 -20.14
CA TYR A 328 -18.27 2.06 -19.68
C TYR A 328 -18.17 2.11 -18.16
N SER A 329 -17.04 2.62 -17.69
CA SER A 329 -16.84 3.00 -16.31
C SER A 329 -16.06 4.31 -16.23
N THR A 330 -16.11 4.96 -15.09
CA THR A 330 -15.48 6.26 -14.89
C THR A 330 -14.63 6.32 -13.64
N ALA A 331 -13.50 7.02 -13.73
CA ALA A 331 -12.68 7.42 -12.60
C ALA A 331 -12.64 8.94 -12.50
N SER A 332 -12.66 9.47 -11.28
CA SER A 332 -12.54 10.91 -11.04
C SER A 332 -11.20 11.22 -10.41
N ILE A 333 -10.56 12.30 -10.87
CA ILE A 333 -9.34 12.84 -10.29
C ILE A 333 -9.51 14.34 -10.03
N GLN A 334 -8.70 14.88 -9.12
CA GLN A 334 -8.51 16.31 -8.92
C GLN A 334 -7.13 16.69 -9.42
N VAL A 335 -7.07 17.66 -10.32
CA VAL A 335 -5.82 18.23 -10.82
C VAL A 335 -5.62 19.59 -10.15
N ARG A 336 -4.41 19.88 -9.68
CA ARG A 336 -4.02 21.14 -9.03
C ARG A 336 -2.85 21.78 -9.75
N ALA A 337 -2.70 23.09 -9.58
CA ALA A 337 -1.48 23.77 -9.98
C ALA A 337 -0.29 23.28 -9.12
N PRO A 338 0.93 23.24 -9.67
CA PRO A 338 2.17 23.08 -8.91
C PRO A 338 2.27 24.08 -7.74
N SER A 339 3.02 23.70 -6.71
CA SER A 339 3.23 24.52 -5.52
C SER A 339 4.64 24.33 -4.98
N VAL A 340 5.17 25.36 -4.32
CA VAL A 340 6.46 25.29 -3.65
C VAL A 340 6.36 25.87 -2.25
N THR A 341 6.95 25.18 -1.28
CA THR A 341 7.14 25.65 0.10
C THR A 341 8.61 25.49 0.48
N ALA A 342 9.08 26.31 1.41
CA ALA A 342 10.46 26.25 1.89
C ALA A 342 10.54 26.75 3.33
N THR A 343 11.39 26.11 4.13
CA THR A 343 11.64 26.41 5.54
C THR A 343 13.13 26.23 5.84
N ALA A 344 13.71 27.16 6.60
CA ALA A 344 15.07 27.03 7.12
C ALA A 344 15.08 26.24 8.44
N SER A 345 16.15 25.51 8.73
CA SER A 345 16.35 24.76 9.99
C SER A 345 16.30 25.67 11.23
N GLY A 346 16.66 26.95 11.09
CA GLY A 346 16.51 27.97 12.11
C GLY A 346 16.28 29.36 11.53
N ALA A 347 15.48 30.18 12.20
CA ALA A 347 15.29 31.60 11.84
C ALA A 347 16.53 32.45 12.17
N THR A 348 17.30 32.02 13.17
CA THR A 348 18.61 32.57 13.55
C THR A 348 19.61 31.43 13.63
N VAL A 349 20.79 31.62 13.03
CA VAL A 349 21.86 30.60 12.97
C VAL A 349 23.16 31.24 13.46
N ALA A 350 23.88 30.54 14.33
CA ALA A 350 25.19 31.00 14.77
C ALA A 350 26.23 30.82 13.66
N LYS A 351 27.20 31.72 13.58
CA LYS A 351 28.30 31.55 12.62
C LYS A 351 29.09 30.29 12.94
N GLY A 352 29.25 29.45 11.93
CA GLY A 352 29.98 28.19 12.05
C GLY A 352 29.07 26.97 12.18
N ASP A 353 27.76 27.16 12.34
CA ASP A 353 26.78 26.07 12.26
C ASP A 353 26.32 25.87 10.81
N ASP A 354 25.78 24.70 10.47
CA ASP A 354 25.14 24.46 9.17
C ASP A 354 23.71 25.06 9.13
N LEU A 355 23.27 25.53 7.95
CA LEU A 355 21.87 25.89 7.71
C LEU A 355 21.27 25.03 6.60
N THR A 356 20.18 24.34 6.90
CA THR A 356 19.45 23.53 5.92
C THR A 356 18.15 24.22 5.52
N ILE A 357 17.89 24.34 4.22
CA ILE A 357 16.62 24.76 3.64
C ILE A 357 15.92 23.51 3.12
N THR A 358 14.76 23.19 3.67
CA THR A 358 13.93 22.06 3.24
C THR A 358 12.59 22.56 2.74
N GLY A 359 11.94 21.77 1.89
CA GLY A 359 10.64 22.17 1.36
C GLY A 359 9.95 21.09 0.53
N VAL A 360 8.79 21.46 0.01
CA VAL A 360 7.99 20.62 -0.90
C VAL A 360 7.77 21.37 -2.20
N ALA A 361 8.07 20.72 -3.33
CA ALA A 361 7.88 21.19 -4.70
C ALA A 361 7.03 20.17 -5.48
N THR A 362 5.74 20.46 -5.67
CA THR A 362 4.77 19.55 -6.31
C THR A 362 4.71 19.76 -7.82
N GLY A 363 4.23 18.76 -8.59
CA GLY A 363 4.27 18.83 -10.06
C GLY A 363 5.49 18.17 -10.70
N ASN A 364 6.27 17.44 -9.89
CA ASN A 364 7.43 16.64 -10.30
C ASN A 364 8.48 17.41 -11.14
N PRO A 365 8.90 18.63 -10.75
CA PRO A 365 10.00 19.29 -11.42
C PRO A 365 11.30 18.49 -11.22
N ALA A 366 12.20 18.47 -12.21
CA ALA A 366 13.49 17.81 -12.04
C ALA A 366 14.37 18.52 -10.99
N ASN A 367 14.33 19.85 -10.98
CA ASN A 367 15.06 20.69 -10.03
C ASN A 367 14.24 21.94 -9.67
N ILE A 368 14.46 22.45 -8.47
CA ILE A 368 14.17 23.85 -8.10
C ILE A 368 15.47 24.66 -8.13
N CYS A 369 15.37 25.98 -8.05
CA CYS A 369 16.53 26.85 -7.88
C CYS A 369 16.48 27.61 -6.56
N VAL A 370 17.56 27.55 -5.79
CA VAL A 370 17.75 28.35 -4.57
C VAL A 370 18.59 29.58 -4.90
N TRP A 371 18.09 30.74 -4.50
CA TRP A 371 18.74 32.03 -4.62
C TRP A 371 18.98 32.59 -3.23
N ILE A 372 20.20 32.99 -2.92
CA ILE A 372 20.58 33.56 -1.63
C ILE A 372 21.14 34.95 -1.87
N PHE A 373 20.59 35.92 -1.15
CA PHE A 373 20.97 37.32 -1.20
C PHE A 373 21.42 37.79 0.18
N GLY A 374 22.69 38.17 0.27
CA GLY A 374 23.32 38.55 1.51
C GLY A 374 24.45 39.54 1.33
N LYS A 375 24.79 40.26 2.41
CA LYS A 375 25.91 41.19 2.36
C LYS A 375 27.22 40.41 2.22
N ASN A 376 27.90 40.62 1.09
CA ASN A 376 29.14 39.92 0.68
C ASN A 376 28.99 38.41 0.46
N TYR A 377 27.76 37.89 0.39
CA TYR A 377 27.51 36.50 0.11
C TYR A 377 26.20 36.37 -0.67
N SER A 378 26.36 36.08 -1.96
CA SER A 378 25.25 35.80 -2.85
C SER A 378 25.51 34.49 -3.57
N ARG A 379 24.45 33.69 -3.71
CA ARG A 379 24.43 32.49 -4.54
C ARG A 379 23.23 32.61 -5.45
N PHE A 380 23.46 32.69 -6.75
CA PHE A 380 22.41 32.88 -7.73
C PHE A 380 22.08 31.54 -8.38
N GLN A 381 20.79 31.23 -8.51
CA GLN A 381 20.26 30.10 -9.25
C GLN A 381 20.96 28.76 -8.97
N GLN A 382 21.05 28.35 -7.70
CA GLN A 382 21.63 27.06 -7.34
C GLN A 382 20.61 25.95 -7.64
N PRO A 383 20.86 25.04 -8.60
CA PRO A 383 19.93 23.96 -8.88
C PRO A 383 19.94 22.94 -7.75
N VAL A 384 18.76 22.52 -7.31
CA VAL A 384 18.57 21.50 -6.26
C VAL A 384 17.62 20.45 -6.78
N PRO A 385 18.00 19.16 -6.77
CA PRO A 385 17.13 18.09 -7.21
C PRO A 385 15.90 17.97 -6.30
N VAL A 386 14.75 17.65 -6.89
CA VAL A 386 13.53 17.32 -6.15
C VAL A 386 13.36 15.81 -6.15
N GLU A 387 13.13 15.26 -4.96
CA GLU A 387 12.90 13.84 -4.77
C GLU A 387 11.51 13.42 -5.27
N LEU A 388 11.31 12.12 -5.54
CA LEU A 388 10.05 11.60 -6.08
C LEU A 388 8.82 11.84 -5.18
N ASN A 389 9.04 12.06 -3.88
CA ASN A 389 8.02 12.43 -2.90
C ASN A 389 7.78 13.96 -2.83
N SER A 390 8.28 14.71 -3.81
CA SER A 390 8.22 16.16 -3.91
C SER A 390 9.06 16.92 -2.88
N THR A 391 9.93 16.29 -2.10
CA THR A 391 10.78 17.01 -1.13
C THR A 391 12.11 17.44 -1.74
N PHE A 392 12.68 18.55 -1.24
CA PHE A 392 14.04 18.96 -1.57
C PHE A 392 14.78 19.44 -0.31
N GLU A 393 16.11 19.42 -0.40
CA GLU A 393 17.01 19.86 0.66
C GLU A 393 18.21 20.61 0.07
N TYR A 394 18.57 21.74 0.67
CA TYR A 394 19.75 22.51 0.34
C TYR A 394 20.47 22.96 1.61
N THR A 395 21.74 22.59 1.75
CA THR A 395 22.55 22.92 2.92
C THR A 395 23.57 23.99 2.60
N ILE A 396 23.64 25.02 3.43
CA ILE A 396 24.75 25.95 3.49
C ILE A 396 25.68 25.45 4.58
N GLU A 397 26.87 24.99 4.18
CA GLU A 397 27.86 24.44 5.10
C GLU A 397 28.45 25.54 6.01
N SER A 398 28.75 25.14 7.25
CA SER A 398 29.44 25.88 8.31
C SER A 398 30.65 26.69 7.83
N GLY A 399 31.46 26.13 6.92
CA GLY A 399 32.61 26.82 6.33
C GLY A 399 32.24 28.07 5.54
N ASP A 400 31.11 28.05 4.82
CA ASP A 400 30.58 29.21 4.10
C ASP A 400 29.88 30.20 5.06
N LEU A 401 29.31 29.70 6.17
CA LEU A 401 28.62 30.50 7.19
C LEU A 401 29.58 31.27 8.13
N GLY A 402 30.75 30.70 8.43
CA GLY A 402 31.75 31.32 9.34
C GLY A 402 32.31 32.66 8.86
N VAL A 403 32.28 32.93 7.54
CA VAL A 403 32.75 34.18 6.93
C VAL A 403 31.64 35.22 6.73
N LEU A 404 30.39 34.86 7.04
CA LEU A 404 29.24 35.74 6.85
C LEU A 404 29.21 36.90 7.84
N THR A 405 28.57 37.99 7.40
CA THR A 405 28.27 39.13 8.27
C THR A 405 26.99 38.86 9.06
N SER A 406 26.93 39.34 10.30
CA SER A 406 25.79 39.13 11.19
C SER A 406 24.62 40.05 10.83
N VAL A 407 23.92 39.72 9.74
CA VAL A 407 22.80 40.47 9.17
C VAL A 407 21.76 39.49 8.61
N PRO A 408 20.54 39.94 8.29
CA PRO A 408 19.56 39.10 7.61
C PRO A 408 20.00 38.73 6.18
N TYR A 409 19.66 37.53 5.76
CA TYR A 409 19.81 36.99 4.41
C TYR A 409 18.43 36.65 3.85
N SER A 410 18.21 36.95 2.57
CA SER A 410 16.97 36.60 1.87
C SER A 410 17.21 35.39 0.99
N VAL A 411 16.27 34.45 1.01
CA VAL A 411 16.29 33.23 0.20
C VAL A 411 15.02 33.15 -0.62
N VAL A 412 15.18 33.00 -1.93
CA VAL A 412 14.08 32.73 -2.85
C VAL A 412 14.27 31.34 -3.42
N VAL A 413 13.26 30.49 -3.26
CA VAL A 413 13.20 29.16 -3.85
C VAL A 413 12.27 29.21 -5.04
N GLN A 414 12.83 29.17 -6.24
CA GLN A 414 12.14 29.24 -7.51
C GLN A 414 11.79 27.83 -8.00
N HIS A 415 10.55 27.64 -8.43
CA HIS A 415 10.03 26.42 -9.02
C HIS A 415 9.65 26.69 -10.49
N PRO A 416 10.08 25.84 -11.43
CA PRO A 416 10.00 26.11 -12.87
C PRO A 416 8.59 25.95 -13.48
N MET A 417 7.54 25.77 -12.68
CA MET A 417 6.18 25.35 -13.05
C MET A 417 6.03 24.21 -14.10
N ASP A 418 6.44 24.39 -15.35
CA ASP A 418 6.39 23.48 -16.50
C ASP A 418 7.74 22.75 -16.81
N ASP A 419 8.61 22.64 -15.80
CA ASP A 419 9.97 22.06 -15.88
C ASP A 419 10.96 22.89 -16.74
N ARG A 420 10.61 24.14 -17.06
CA ARG A 420 11.52 25.12 -17.65
C ARG A 420 11.52 26.44 -16.89
N PHE A 421 12.67 26.82 -16.34
CA PHE A 421 12.83 28.14 -15.73
C PHE A 421 12.70 29.28 -16.74
N ASP A 422 11.75 30.16 -16.49
CA ASP A 422 11.49 31.36 -17.28
C ASP A 422 12.28 32.59 -16.81
N VAL A 423 12.82 32.53 -15.59
CA VAL A 423 13.80 33.49 -15.04
C VAL A 423 15.12 32.80 -14.74
N TRP A 424 16.24 33.36 -15.22
CA TRP A 424 17.58 32.81 -15.04
C TRP A 424 18.66 33.89 -14.92
N VAL A 425 19.86 33.50 -14.49
CA VAL A 425 21.03 34.37 -14.40
C VAL A 425 22.09 33.98 -15.42
N SER A 426 22.68 34.98 -16.08
CA SER A 426 23.90 34.81 -16.88
C SER A 426 25.03 35.62 -16.24
N GLY A 427 25.91 34.93 -15.52
CA GLY A 427 26.91 35.58 -14.66
C GLY A 427 26.24 36.24 -13.46
N THR A 428 26.01 37.56 -13.54
CA THR A 428 25.30 38.34 -12.50
C THR A 428 24.06 39.04 -13.04
N THR A 429 23.80 38.92 -14.35
CA THR A 429 22.66 39.56 -15.00
C THR A 429 21.44 38.64 -14.93
N LEU A 430 20.42 39.06 -14.20
CA LEU A 430 19.09 38.47 -14.18
C LEU A 430 18.41 38.74 -15.53
N THR A 431 17.92 37.67 -16.17
CA THR A 431 17.26 37.69 -17.48
C THR A 431 16.10 36.70 -17.46
N GLY A 432 15.12 36.88 -18.34
CA GLY A 432 13.92 36.05 -18.38
C GLY A 432 13.02 36.41 -19.55
N ASN A 433 11.94 35.66 -19.72
CA ASN A 433 10.91 35.97 -20.72
C ASN A 433 10.17 37.25 -20.32
N GLY A 434 10.07 38.24 -21.22
CA GLY A 434 9.31 39.47 -20.97
C GLY A 434 9.87 40.43 -19.91
N ILE A 435 10.97 40.09 -19.23
CA ILE A 435 11.58 40.95 -18.19
C ILE A 435 12.70 41.82 -18.76
N THR A 436 12.93 42.98 -18.13
CA THR A 436 14.10 43.83 -18.43
C THR A 436 15.30 43.29 -17.66
N ALA A 437 16.44 43.12 -18.33
CA ALA A 437 17.64 42.57 -17.70
C ALA A 437 18.18 43.50 -16.59
N VAL A 438 18.58 42.91 -15.46
CA VAL A 438 19.09 43.62 -14.27
C VAL A 438 20.40 42.99 -13.81
N ASP A 439 21.45 43.78 -13.62
CA ASP A 439 22.71 43.28 -13.05
C ASP A 439 22.66 43.26 -11.52
N LEU A 440 22.46 42.07 -10.95
CA LEU A 440 22.30 41.84 -9.52
C LEU A 440 23.56 42.25 -8.72
N ALA A 441 24.74 42.23 -9.34
CA ALA A 441 25.98 42.62 -8.67
C ALA A 441 26.09 44.12 -8.40
N THR A 442 25.28 44.94 -9.06
CA THR A 442 25.25 46.39 -8.86
C THR A 442 24.30 46.83 -7.73
N LEU A 443 23.46 45.91 -7.25
CA LEU A 443 22.42 46.17 -6.26
C LEU A 443 22.86 45.77 -4.85
N GLN A 444 22.24 46.36 -3.84
CA GLN A 444 22.33 45.84 -2.48
C GLN A 444 21.50 44.55 -2.37
N ALA A 445 21.85 43.66 -1.44
CA ALA A 445 21.21 42.35 -1.32
C ALA A 445 19.66 42.39 -1.24
N PRO A 446 19.03 43.28 -0.44
CA PRO A 446 17.57 43.39 -0.44
C PRO A 446 16.98 43.82 -1.78
N ASP A 447 17.61 44.78 -2.46
CA ASP A 447 17.16 45.27 -3.77
C ASP A 447 17.35 44.20 -4.87
N ALA A 448 18.40 43.38 -4.76
CA ALA A 448 18.65 42.26 -5.66
C ALA A 448 17.59 41.15 -5.49
N ALA A 449 17.19 40.86 -4.25
CA ALA A 449 16.11 39.91 -3.96
C ALA A 449 14.77 40.41 -4.50
N ILE A 450 14.46 41.70 -4.31
CA ILE A 450 13.26 42.34 -4.89
C ILE A 450 13.29 42.28 -6.41
N ALA A 451 14.43 42.54 -7.05
CA ALA A 451 14.55 42.45 -8.51
C ALA A 451 14.27 41.04 -9.05
N LEU A 452 14.66 39.99 -8.31
CA LEU A 452 14.28 38.60 -8.65
C LEU A 452 12.79 38.37 -8.47
N ILE A 453 12.20 38.81 -7.35
CA ILE A 453 10.77 38.65 -7.09
C ILE A 453 9.93 39.39 -8.14
N ASP A 454 10.26 40.62 -8.47
CA ASP A 454 9.59 41.41 -9.51
C ASP A 454 9.70 40.74 -10.89
N ALA A 455 10.81 40.05 -11.16
CA ALA A 455 10.98 39.27 -12.39
C ALA A 455 10.08 38.01 -12.41
N LEU A 456 9.99 37.31 -11.28
CA LEU A 456 9.13 36.13 -11.13
C LEU A 456 7.63 36.48 -11.15
N ASP A 457 7.25 37.65 -10.64
CA ASP A 457 5.88 38.17 -10.68
C ASP A 457 5.49 38.77 -12.05
N SER A 458 6.37 38.70 -13.05
CA SER A 458 6.12 39.23 -14.39
C SER A 458 5.00 38.44 -15.12
N PRO A 459 4.08 39.10 -15.86
CA PRO A 459 2.96 38.41 -16.53
C PRO A 459 3.34 37.35 -17.58
N ASP A 460 4.55 37.42 -18.12
CA ASP A 460 5.07 36.49 -19.13
C ASP A 460 5.89 35.34 -18.50
N VAL A 461 5.97 35.28 -17.17
CA VAL A 461 6.68 34.27 -16.38
C VAL A 461 5.65 33.43 -15.63
N ASP A 462 5.79 32.12 -15.67
CA ASP A 462 4.93 31.17 -14.95
C ASP A 462 5.63 30.47 -13.77
N ASP A 463 6.94 30.67 -13.62
CA ASP A 463 7.71 30.26 -12.43
C ASP A 463 7.02 30.75 -11.14
N ILE A 464 6.96 29.87 -10.14
CA ILE A 464 6.44 30.21 -8.80
C ILE A 464 7.58 30.18 -7.79
N TYR A 465 7.39 30.79 -6.62
CA TYR A 465 8.45 30.81 -5.61
C TYR A 465 7.95 30.78 -4.16
N ALA A 466 8.84 30.34 -3.28
CA ALA A 466 8.75 30.55 -1.84
C ALA A 466 9.87 31.51 -1.41
N ASN A 467 9.57 32.41 -0.48
CA ASN A 467 10.53 33.37 0.05
C ASN A 467 10.65 33.21 1.56
N LEU A 468 11.88 33.21 2.07
CA LEU A 468 12.19 33.14 3.49
C LEU A 468 13.43 33.98 3.83
N THR A 469 13.56 34.32 5.11
CA THR A 469 14.69 35.08 5.62
C THR A 469 15.27 34.37 6.83
N PHE A 470 16.59 34.38 6.97
CA PHE A 470 17.27 33.94 8.18
C PHE A 470 18.28 35.00 8.65
N LEU A 471 18.59 34.99 9.93
CA LEU A 471 19.56 35.87 10.56
C LEU A 471 20.83 35.10 10.91
N ILE A 472 21.99 35.66 10.58
CA ILE A 472 23.27 35.15 11.10
C ILE A 472 23.68 35.95 12.33
N GLU A 473 24.07 35.28 13.40
CA GLU A 473 24.56 35.89 14.64
C GLU A 473 25.94 35.36 15.02
N ALA A 474 26.69 36.13 15.82
CA ALA A 474 27.93 35.59 16.40
C ALA A 474 27.57 34.46 17.38
N PRO A 475 28.35 33.36 17.41
CA PRO A 475 28.12 32.29 18.36
C PRO A 475 28.37 32.79 19.79
N TRP A 476 27.54 32.37 20.73
CA TRP A 476 27.69 32.66 22.14
C TRP A 476 27.34 31.44 22.99
N LEU A 477 28.03 31.32 24.12
CA LEU A 477 27.90 30.21 25.04
C LEU A 477 27.91 30.75 26.48
N LEU A 478 26.88 30.43 27.24
CA LEU A 478 26.72 30.88 28.63
C LEU A 478 26.65 29.66 29.56
N ILE A 479 27.25 29.79 30.74
CA ILE A 479 27.12 28.86 31.85
C ILE A 479 26.20 29.51 32.88
N ASP A 480 25.19 28.78 33.34
CA ASP A 480 24.30 29.25 34.40
C ASP A 480 25.09 29.40 35.72
N PRO A 481 24.67 30.30 36.64
CA PRO A 481 25.32 30.43 37.94
C PRO A 481 25.44 29.08 38.68
N ILE A 482 26.65 28.74 39.12
CA ILE A 482 26.94 27.49 39.84
C ILE A 482 27.12 27.78 41.34
N ASP A 483 26.22 27.27 42.17
CA ASP A 483 26.35 27.35 43.63
C ASP A 483 27.48 26.47 44.19
N ASP A 484 27.95 26.78 45.40
CA ASP A 484 28.93 25.98 46.12
C ASP A 484 28.44 24.53 46.33
N LYS A 485 29.36 23.57 46.18
CA LYS A 485 29.08 22.13 46.24
C LYS A 485 29.78 21.46 47.43
N ALA A 486 29.23 20.35 47.89
CA ALA A 486 29.88 19.52 48.92
C ALA A 486 30.91 18.59 48.27
N ALA A 487 32.03 18.33 48.97
CA ALA A 487 32.98 17.32 48.52
C ALA A 487 32.30 15.95 48.37
N GLY A 488 32.51 15.30 47.22
CA GLY A 488 31.91 14.00 46.92
C GLY A 488 30.47 14.01 46.39
N SER A 489 29.84 15.18 46.19
CA SER A 489 28.47 15.25 45.65
C SER A 489 28.43 15.16 44.11
N MET A 490 27.39 14.50 43.59
CA MET A 490 26.98 14.64 42.18
C MET A 490 26.20 15.94 41.98
N PHE A 491 26.42 16.63 40.87
CA PHE A 491 25.64 17.82 40.49
C PHE A 491 25.67 18.08 38.98
N THR A 492 24.71 18.85 38.50
CA THR A 492 24.60 19.25 37.09
C THR A 492 25.17 20.65 36.89
N ILE A 493 25.93 20.84 35.81
CA ILE A 493 26.25 22.16 35.24
C ILE A 493 25.34 22.36 34.03
N SER A 494 24.70 23.51 33.90
CA SER A 494 23.84 23.83 32.77
C SER A 494 24.19 25.20 32.17
N GLY A 495 23.65 25.46 30.99
CA GLY A 495 23.77 26.76 30.35
C GLY A 495 22.89 26.90 29.13
N THR A 496 23.05 28.05 28.47
CA THR A 496 22.31 28.42 27.25
C THR A 496 23.27 28.82 26.13
N THR A 497 22.83 28.68 24.89
CA THR A 497 23.62 28.99 23.69
C THR A 497 22.72 29.26 22.47
N ASN A 498 23.24 29.95 21.45
CA ASN A 498 22.61 30.01 20.12
C ASN A 498 23.19 29.00 19.12
N LEU A 499 24.12 28.14 19.54
CA LEU A 499 24.66 27.04 18.74
C LEU A 499 23.58 26.01 18.40
N ALA A 500 23.72 25.29 17.30
CA ALA A 500 22.73 24.37 16.78
C ALA A 500 22.47 23.18 17.73
N ALA A 501 21.21 22.71 17.76
CA ALA A 501 20.88 21.51 18.51
C ALA A 501 21.59 20.29 17.90
N GLY A 502 22.28 19.51 18.73
CA GLY A 502 23.15 18.41 18.29
C GLY A 502 24.64 18.73 18.35
N ASP A 503 25.03 20.00 18.44
CA ASP A 503 26.43 20.41 18.57
C ASP A 503 27.05 19.86 19.86
N ILE A 504 28.36 19.59 19.80
CA ILE A 504 29.09 18.95 20.89
C ILE A 504 29.93 19.99 21.62
N LEU A 505 29.70 20.07 22.94
CA LEU A 505 30.45 20.92 23.84
C LEU A 505 31.42 20.08 24.67
N ASN A 506 32.71 20.40 24.61
CA ASN A 506 33.69 19.87 25.54
C ASN A 506 33.56 20.60 26.87
N VAL A 507 33.35 19.86 27.96
CA VAL A 507 33.25 20.39 29.33
C VAL A 507 34.43 19.88 30.13
N GLU A 508 35.24 20.80 30.65
CA GLU A 508 36.36 20.50 31.53
C GLU A 508 36.18 21.21 32.88
N VAL A 509 36.21 20.45 33.96
CA VAL A 509 36.14 20.94 35.34
C VAL A 509 37.46 20.63 36.02
N THR A 510 38.20 21.68 36.38
CA THR A 510 39.54 21.56 36.96
C THR A 510 39.66 22.33 38.27
N SER A 511 40.34 21.74 39.25
CA SER A 511 40.69 22.43 40.49
C SER A 511 41.65 23.59 40.20
N ALA A 512 41.41 24.74 40.84
CA ALA A 512 42.20 25.96 40.70
C ALA A 512 43.56 25.85 41.41
N ALA A 513 43.70 24.95 42.39
CA ALA A 513 44.99 24.61 42.98
C ALA A 513 45.83 23.76 42.01
N PHE A 514 46.71 24.41 41.25
CA PHE A 514 47.63 23.74 40.33
C PHE A 514 48.63 22.83 41.07
N ASP A 515 48.39 21.51 41.07
CA ASP A 515 49.37 20.46 41.38
C ASP A 515 49.67 19.64 40.11
N PRO A 516 50.89 19.76 39.51
CA PRO A 516 51.26 19.06 38.28
C PRO A 516 51.43 17.54 38.45
N HIS A 517 51.23 16.98 39.65
CA HIS A 517 51.27 15.54 39.90
C HIS A 517 49.93 14.96 40.36
N ASN A 518 48.89 15.78 40.59
CA ASN A 518 47.58 15.30 41.05
C ASN A 518 46.45 16.35 40.88
N SER A 519 46.05 16.63 39.64
CA SER A 519 44.93 17.53 39.36
C SER A 519 43.60 16.78 39.50
N ALA A 520 42.83 17.06 40.56
CA ALA A 520 41.46 16.57 40.69
C ALA A 520 40.56 17.35 39.71
N GLY A 521 39.77 16.64 38.90
CA GLY A 521 38.91 17.24 37.88
C GLY A 521 38.10 16.18 37.13
N THR A 522 37.11 16.63 36.38
CA THR A 522 36.34 15.79 35.46
C THR A 522 36.30 16.44 34.09
N ALA A 523 36.26 15.64 33.03
CA ALA A 523 36.08 16.14 31.68
C ALA A 523 35.12 15.21 30.94
N GLY A 524 34.35 15.78 30.02
CA GLY A 524 33.44 15.03 29.18
C GLY A 524 32.80 15.90 28.12
N VAL A 525 31.73 15.40 27.53
CA VAL A 525 30.98 16.09 26.48
C VAL A 525 29.54 16.33 26.91
N ALA A 526 29.01 17.48 26.51
CA ALA A 526 27.59 17.79 26.55
C ALA A 526 27.09 18.00 25.12
N THR A 527 25.81 17.71 24.88
CA THR A 527 25.17 17.95 23.59
C THR A 527 24.17 19.09 23.73
N VAL A 528 24.19 20.03 22.79
CA VAL A 528 23.22 21.12 22.74
C VAL A 528 21.83 20.57 22.44
N GLN A 529 20.85 20.95 23.23
CA GLN A 529 19.45 20.57 23.12
C GLN A 529 18.61 21.77 22.69
N GLN A 530 17.57 21.51 21.90
CA GLN A 530 16.65 22.55 21.46
C GLN A 530 15.91 23.15 22.67
N GLY A 531 15.94 24.49 22.78
CA GLY A 531 15.17 25.23 23.78
C GLY A 531 14.14 26.17 23.15
N ASP A 532 13.26 26.77 23.97
CA ASP A 532 12.15 27.61 23.48
C ASP A 532 12.63 28.98 22.97
N ASP A 533 13.55 29.63 23.69
CA ASP A 533 14.12 30.94 23.33
C ASP A 533 15.57 30.82 22.84
N ALA A 534 16.40 30.08 23.57
CA ALA A 534 17.77 29.73 23.22
C ALA A 534 17.99 28.25 23.50
N ASN A 535 18.92 27.63 22.78
CA ASN A 535 19.26 26.23 23.00
C ASN A 535 19.95 26.06 24.35
N THR A 536 19.77 24.89 24.97
CA THR A 536 20.28 24.59 26.31
C THR A 536 21.29 23.46 26.26
N TRP A 537 22.12 23.35 27.28
CA TRP A 537 23.03 22.22 27.43
C TRP A 537 23.22 21.91 28.91
N SER A 538 23.55 20.65 29.21
CA SER A 538 23.83 20.22 30.58
C SER A 538 24.91 19.14 30.62
N PHE A 539 25.63 19.10 31.72
CA PHE A 539 26.71 18.17 31.98
C PHE A 539 26.67 17.69 33.43
N GLU A 540 26.57 16.37 33.62
CA GLU A 540 26.59 15.74 34.94
C GLU A 540 28.04 15.59 35.44
N VAL A 541 28.30 16.12 36.64
CA VAL A 541 29.61 16.07 37.27
C VAL A 541 29.62 15.06 38.40
N ASP A 542 30.54 14.09 38.30
CA ASP A 542 30.91 13.21 39.42
C ASP A 542 32.01 13.85 40.26
N GLY A 543 31.59 14.49 41.36
CA GLY A 543 32.46 15.13 42.33
C GLY A 543 33.12 14.17 43.34
N ALA A 544 33.01 12.85 43.21
CA ALA A 544 33.57 11.87 44.15
C ALA A 544 35.08 12.07 44.41
N SER A 545 35.81 12.52 43.38
CA SER A 545 37.26 12.78 43.44
C SER A 545 37.60 14.22 43.87
N PHE A 546 36.60 15.09 44.00
CA PHE A 546 36.81 16.51 44.26
C PHE A 546 37.09 16.73 45.73
N LYS A 547 38.22 17.40 46.00
CA LYS A 547 38.59 17.90 47.33
C LYS A 547 38.07 19.34 47.51
N PRO A 548 37.93 19.82 48.75
CA PRO A 548 37.60 21.22 48.99
C PRO A 548 38.63 22.14 48.34
N ASP A 549 38.17 22.92 47.38
CA ASP A 549 38.95 23.86 46.60
C ASP A 549 38.00 24.73 45.77
N GLN A 550 38.53 25.76 45.12
CA GLN A 550 37.84 26.42 44.01
C GLN A 550 38.05 25.61 42.73
N TYR A 551 37.00 25.43 41.94
CA TYR A 551 37.06 24.75 40.64
C TYR A 551 36.68 25.73 39.53
N SER A 552 37.34 25.58 38.39
CA SER A 552 37.05 26.28 37.14
C SER A 552 36.38 25.31 36.17
N VAL A 553 35.30 25.76 35.56
CA VAL A 553 34.59 25.09 34.47
C VAL A 553 34.97 25.81 33.19
N ASN A 554 35.48 25.09 32.20
CA ASN A 554 35.66 25.55 30.84
C ASN A 554 34.74 24.74 29.93
N VAL A 555 33.92 25.43 29.15
CA VAL A 555 33.06 24.81 28.14
C VAL A 555 33.41 25.39 26.79
N GLU A 556 33.66 24.54 25.80
CA GLU A 556 34.10 24.90 24.46
C GLU A 556 33.26 24.15 23.42
N SER A 557 32.73 24.87 22.43
CA SER A 557 32.13 24.26 21.24
C SER A 557 33.21 23.78 20.28
N ILE A 558 33.06 22.57 19.76
CA ILE A 558 33.99 21.97 18.79
C ILE A 558 33.84 22.61 17.41
N GLU A 559 32.62 23.04 17.07
CA GLU A 559 32.23 23.52 15.75
C GLU A 559 32.62 25.00 15.55
N THR A 560 32.50 25.81 16.62
CA THR A 560 32.68 27.27 16.54
C THR A 560 33.86 27.82 17.34
N ASP A 561 34.58 26.98 18.08
CA ASP A 561 35.63 27.36 19.05
C ASP A 561 35.14 28.36 20.14
N THR A 562 33.81 28.48 20.32
CA THR A 562 33.23 29.42 21.30
C THR A 562 33.38 28.86 22.70
N THR A 563 34.05 29.61 23.58
CA THR A 563 34.32 29.19 24.97
C THR A 563 33.55 30.00 25.99
N SER A 564 33.20 29.37 27.10
CA SER A 564 32.65 30.01 28.30
C SER A 564 33.33 29.44 29.55
N THR A 565 33.56 30.28 30.55
CA THR A 565 34.21 29.85 31.80
C THR A 565 33.45 30.34 33.04
N ALA A 566 33.33 29.47 34.03
CA ALA A 566 32.72 29.78 35.34
C ALA A 566 33.53 29.16 36.48
N THR A 567 33.30 29.60 37.71
CA THR A 567 33.97 29.05 38.90
C THR A 567 32.99 28.78 40.02
N PHE A 568 33.22 27.73 40.81
CA PHE A 568 32.45 27.41 42.02
C PHE A 568 33.38 26.85 43.11
N ASN A 569 32.94 26.82 44.37
CA ASN A 569 33.73 26.22 45.45
C ASN A 569 33.19 24.83 45.83
N VAL A 570 34.09 23.92 46.14
CA VAL A 570 33.80 22.65 46.83
C VAL A 570 34.21 22.81 48.29
N THR A 571 33.36 22.39 49.23
CA THR A 571 33.64 22.52 50.67
C THR A 571 33.52 21.20 51.43
N ASP A 572 34.34 21.03 52.48
CA ASP A 572 34.35 19.88 53.41
C ASP A 572 33.27 19.98 54.50
N VAL A 573 32.52 21.07 54.51
CA VAL A 573 31.48 21.31 55.49
C VAL A 573 30.27 20.46 55.10
N PRO A 574 29.70 19.64 56.00
CA PRO A 574 28.40 19.05 55.77
C PRO A 574 27.43 20.22 55.57
N LEU A 575 26.90 20.36 54.35
CA LEU A 575 25.87 21.34 54.07
C LEU A 575 24.74 21.15 55.09
N PRO A 576 24.10 22.22 55.58
CA PRO A 576 22.94 22.09 56.48
C PRO A 576 21.85 21.25 55.80
N GLY A 577 21.76 19.96 56.13
CA GLY A 577 20.86 19.04 55.43
C GLY A 577 20.79 17.59 55.91
N GLU A 578 21.71 17.11 56.77
CA GLU A 578 21.72 15.69 57.20
C GLU A 578 20.99 15.41 58.52
N ASN A 579 20.30 16.41 59.08
CA ASN A 579 19.56 16.29 60.33
C ASN A 579 18.12 16.72 60.13
N LEU A 580 17.17 15.85 60.49
CA LEU A 580 15.76 16.22 60.58
C LEU A 580 15.50 16.93 61.91
N THR A 581 15.08 18.19 61.85
CA THR A 581 14.76 18.98 63.04
C THR A 581 13.26 18.99 63.29
N LEU A 582 12.86 18.63 64.51
CA LEU A 582 11.48 18.60 64.96
C LEU A 582 11.20 19.78 65.89
N SER A 583 10.09 20.46 65.63
CA SER A 583 9.53 21.49 66.50
C SER A 583 8.66 20.86 67.60
N PRO A 584 8.48 21.54 68.76
CA PRO A 584 7.52 21.11 69.78
C PRO A 584 6.11 21.04 69.19
N GLY A 585 5.44 19.90 69.33
CA GLY A 585 4.13 19.66 68.72
C GLY A 585 4.16 18.56 67.67
N TRP A 586 3.16 18.56 66.79
CA TRP A 586 3.11 17.69 65.62
C TRP A 586 4.08 18.18 64.55
N ASN A 587 4.73 17.25 63.85
CA ASN A 587 5.61 17.53 62.72
C ASN A 587 5.20 16.61 61.59
N PHE A 588 4.93 17.18 60.41
CA PHE A 588 4.75 16.42 59.18
C PHE A 588 6.08 16.40 58.43
N ILE A 589 6.69 15.23 58.34
CA ILE A 589 8.06 15.05 57.87
C ILE A 589 8.10 14.06 56.72
N SER A 590 9.22 14.03 56.01
CA SER A 590 9.53 12.98 55.04
C SER A 590 11.03 12.74 54.99
N ILE A 591 11.42 11.60 54.42
CA ILE A 591 12.83 11.28 54.19
C ILE A 591 13.12 11.49 52.68
N PRO A 592 14.06 12.37 52.29
CA PRO A 592 14.20 12.78 50.89
C PRO A 592 14.85 11.72 49.97
N ARG A 593 15.65 10.81 50.53
CA ARG A 593 16.37 9.75 49.80
C ARG A 593 16.62 8.53 50.69
N PRO A 594 16.93 7.33 50.14
CA PRO A 594 17.12 6.12 50.93
C PRO A 594 18.11 6.27 52.08
N LEU A 595 17.76 5.78 53.26
CA LEU A 595 18.65 5.71 54.42
C LEU A 595 19.54 4.46 54.32
N ALA A 596 20.73 4.53 54.93
CA ALA A 596 21.67 3.42 55.01
C ALA A 596 21.06 2.26 55.82
N ALA A 597 21.38 1.02 55.44
CA ALA A 597 20.87 -0.18 56.09
C ALA A 597 21.12 -0.15 57.62
N GLY A 598 20.07 -0.40 58.41
CA GLY A 598 20.10 -0.31 59.86
C GLY A 598 19.74 1.07 60.43
N ASN A 599 19.61 2.09 59.57
CA ASN A 599 18.97 3.38 59.88
C ASN A 599 17.71 3.59 59.02
N ASP A 600 17.25 2.57 58.29
CA ASP A 600 16.14 2.64 57.34
C ASP A 600 14.77 2.27 57.93
N THR A 601 14.65 2.26 59.26
CA THR A 601 13.42 1.89 59.99
C THR A 601 12.96 2.97 60.95
N ALA A 602 11.70 2.93 61.38
CA ALA A 602 11.13 3.90 62.32
C ALA A 602 11.84 3.95 63.69
N ALA A 603 12.69 2.96 64.01
CA ALA A 603 13.62 2.99 65.12
C ALA A 603 14.49 4.27 65.20
N ILE A 604 14.74 4.97 64.09
CA ILE A 604 15.45 6.27 64.12
C ILE A 604 14.76 7.33 65.00
N PHE A 605 13.46 7.15 65.28
CA PHE A 605 12.67 8.05 66.12
C PHE A 605 12.70 7.70 67.60
N GLU A 606 13.39 6.63 68.03
CA GLU A 606 13.44 6.18 69.44
C GLU A 606 13.89 7.30 70.40
N GLY A 607 14.82 8.15 69.96
CA GLY A 607 15.32 9.29 70.74
C GLY A 607 14.33 10.46 70.90
N VAL A 608 13.20 10.46 70.20
CA VAL A 608 12.21 11.54 70.21
C VAL A 608 11.22 11.34 71.37
N LYS A 609 11.11 12.33 72.26
CA LYS A 609 10.16 12.29 73.37
C LYS A 609 8.74 12.59 72.87
N THR A 610 7.99 11.57 72.47
CA THR A 610 6.65 11.74 71.86
C THR A 610 5.49 11.92 72.85
N GLY A 611 5.75 11.85 74.16
CA GLY A 611 4.69 11.95 75.16
C GLY A 611 3.69 10.78 75.11
N GLY A 612 4.13 9.61 74.62
CA GLY A 612 3.31 8.40 74.50
C GLY A 612 2.49 8.30 73.21
N ARG A 613 2.74 9.17 72.24
CA ARG A 613 2.06 9.16 70.92
C ARG A 613 2.88 8.40 69.89
N SER A 614 2.20 7.62 69.06
CA SER A 614 2.83 6.94 67.92
C SER A 614 3.17 7.93 66.81
N ALA A 615 4.16 7.59 65.98
CA ALA A 615 4.32 8.19 64.67
C ALA A 615 3.37 7.48 63.67
N PHE A 616 2.91 8.17 62.63
CA PHE A 616 1.91 7.65 61.70
C PHE A 616 2.33 7.81 60.24
N ARG A 617 2.02 6.81 59.41
CA ARG A 617 2.05 6.88 57.93
C ARG A 617 0.63 6.85 57.39
N TYR A 618 0.41 7.36 56.18
CA TYR A 618 -0.91 7.33 55.55
C TYR A 618 -1.07 6.12 54.64
N ASP A 619 -2.16 5.38 54.82
CA ASP A 619 -2.60 4.35 53.87
C ASP A 619 -3.59 4.98 52.89
N THR A 620 -3.12 5.26 51.67
CA THR A 620 -3.95 5.86 50.61
C THR A 620 -5.10 4.94 50.18
N ALA A 621 -4.95 3.62 50.24
CA ALA A 621 -6.01 2.69 49.84
C ALA A 621 -7.12 2.60 50.89
N ALA A 622 -6.76 2.63 52.18
CA ALA A 622 -7.72 2.63 53.28
C ALA A 622 -8.27 4.03 53.62
N GLY A 623 -7.55 5.09 53.23
CA GLY A 623 -7.87 6.47 53.56
C GLY A 623 -7.61 6.83 55.03
N ASP A 624 -6.75 6.07 55.73
CA ASP A 624 -6.56 6.16 57.19
C ASP A 624 -5.06 6.22 57.59
N TRP A 625 -4.79 6.65 58.82
CA TRP A 625 -3.44 6.72 59.38
C TRP A 625 -3.06 5.46 60.15
N ILE A 626 -1.92 4.87 59.81
CA ILE A 626 -1.38 3.66 60.43
C ILE A 626 -0.23 4.02 61.35
N ALA A 627 -0.26 3.54 62.59
CA ALA A 627 0.81 3.73 63.57
C ALA A 627 2.06 2.93 63.19
N LEU A 628 3.22 3.61 63.13
CA LEU A 628 4.53 3.01 62.87
C LEU A 628 5.01 2.14 64.04
N GLN A 629 5.49 0.95 63.72
CA GLN A 629 6.30 0.10 64.58
C GLN A 629 7.79 0.36 64.33
N GLU A 630 8.64 0.17 65.32
CA GLU A 630 10.09 0.40 65.22
C GLU A 630 10.75 -0.36 64.07
N THR A 631 10.23 -1.55 63.74
CA THR A 631 10.71 -2.41 62.65
C THR A 631 10.25 -1.98 61.27
N ASP A 632 9.30 -1.04 61.18
CA ASP A 632 8.75 -0.66 59.89
C ASP A 632 9.76 0.19 59.11
N ARG A 633 9.96 -0.15 57.84
CA ARG A 633 10.86 0.61 56.97
C ARG A 633 10.28 1.98 56.63
N LEU A 634 11.17 2.97 56.54
CA LEU A 634 10.86 4.32 56.12
C LEU A 634 11.18 4.46 54.63
N ALA A 635 10.14 4.57 53.81
CA ALA A 635 10.31 4.77 52.38
C ALA A 635 10.68 6.24 52.10
N PRO A 636 11.56 6.52 51.12
CA PRO A 636 11.76 7.87 50.64
C PRO A 636 10.45 8.53 50.18
N LEU A 637 10.38 9.85 50.33
CA LEU A 637 9.26 10.71 49.95
C LEU A 637 7.93 10.36 50.65
N GLU A 638 7.93 9.49 51.67
CA GLU A 638 6.75 9.18 52.46
C GLU A 638 6.49 10.27 53.50
N GLY A 639 5.27 10.80 53.51
CA GLY A 639 4.81 11.73 54.55
C GLY A 639 4.48 11.00 55.85
N ILE A 640 5.08 11.44 56.96
CA ILE A 640 4.97 10.84 58.28
C ILE A 640 4.60 11.92 59.30
N TRP A 641 3.64 11.61 60.17
CA TRP A 641 3.36 12.41 61.37
C TRP A 641 4.17 11.91 62.55
N ILE A 642 4.85 12.81 63.24
CA ILE A 642 5.49 12.54 64.52
C ILE A 642 5.27 13.67 65.51
N TYR A 643 4.96 13.33 66.76
CA TYR A 643 4.84 14.30 67.83
C TYR A 643 6.13 14.39 68.64
N SER A 644 6.57 15.61 68.98
CA SER A 644 7.68 15.83 69.91
C SER A 644 7.26 16.77 71.04
N THR A 645 7.59 16.42 72.28
CA THR A 645 7.29 17.25 73.47
C THR A 645 8.21 18.47 73.61
N GLY A 646 9.31 18.53 72.85
CA GLY A 646 10.24 19.67 72.78
C GLY A 646 11.04 19.63 71.47
N PRO A 647 11.96 20.59 71.23
CA PRO A 647 12.82 20.55 70.06
C PRO A 647 13.67 19.28 70.07
N ALA A 648 13.73 18.59 68.93
CA ALA A 648 14.51 17.37 68.79
C ALA A 648 15.20 17.33 67.42
N THR A 649 16.32 16.61 67.35
CA THR A 649 17.07 16.41 66.11
C THR A 649 17.24 14.92 65.89
N VAL A 650 16.84 14.45 64.72
CA VAL A 650 16.96 13.06 64.29
C VAL A 650 18.03 13.00 63.20
N PRO A 651 19.17 12.33 63.44
CA PRO A 651 20.20 12.16 62.42
C PRO A 651 19.68 11.30 61.26
N LEU A 652 19.87 11.77 60.02
CA LEU A 652 19.51 11.03 58.81
C LEU A 652 20.79 10.50 58.15
N ASN A 653 21.09 9.22 58.34
CA ASN A 653 22.22 8.57 57.70
C ASN A 653 21.80 7.99 56.34
N PHE A 654 22.14 8.67 55.25
CA PHE A 654 21.72 8.30 53.90
C PHE A 654 22.57 7.18 53.29
N SER A 655 21.97 6.36 52.43
CA SER A 655 22.66 5.29 51.70
C SER A 655 23.67 5.87 50.71
N THR A 656 24.85 5.25 50.61
CA THR A 656 25.92 5.58 49.65
C THR A 656 26.00 4.59 48.48
N ASP A 657 24.97 3.75 48.30
CA ASP A 657 24.93 2.74 47.23
C ASP A 657 24.73 3.42 45.86
N PRO A 658 25.68 3.29 44.91
CA PRO A 658 25.72 4.06 43.66
C PRO A 658 24.72 3.59 42.59
N LEU A 659 23.88 2.58 42.85
CA LEU A 659 22.99 1.96 41.84
C LEU A 659 21.50 2.25 42.03
N THR A 660 21.10 3.13 42.95
CA THR A 660 19.68 3.50 43.08
C THR A 660 19.33 4.70 42.19
N PRO A 661 18.34 4.58 41.28
CA PRO A 661 17.77 5.75 40.59
C PRO A 661 17.25 6.78 41.61
N PRO A 662 16.95 8.03 41.20
CA PRO A 662 16.32 9.01 42.08
C PRO A 662 15.14 8.41 42.84
N ALA A 663 14.97 8.79 44.10
CA ALA A 663 13.89 8.25 44.93
C ALA A 663 12.53 8.53 44.27
N GLU A 664 11.76 7.48 44.01
CA GLU A 664 10.42 7.58 43.43
C GLU A 664 9.37 7.09 44.43
N ARG A 665 8.19 7.72 44.39
CA ARG A 665 7.01 7.26 45.13
C ARG A 665 5.81 7.20 44.21
N ALA A 666 5.25 6.00 44.07
CA ALA A 666 3.99 5.82 43.37
C ALA A 666 2.85 6.49 44.14
N LEU A 667 2.05 7.30 43.44
CA LEU A 667 0.85 7.92 43.97
C LEU A 667 -0.38 7.15 43.49
N ALA A 668 -1.41 7.07 44.33
CA ALA A 668 -2.69 6.47 43.98
C ALA A 668 -3.80 7.51 43.99
N ALA A 669 -4.93 7.19 43.36
CA ALA A 669 -6.10 8.06 43.36
C ALA A 669 -6.61 8.31 44.78
N GLY A 670 -6.71 9.57 45.19
CA GLY A 670 -7.10 9.99 46.53
C GLY A 670 -6.02 10.84 47.21
N TRP A 671 -6.11 10.98 48.53
CA TRP A 671 -5.08 11.69 49.30
C TRP A 671 -3.81 10.84 49.40
N ASN A 672 -2.65 11.47 49.25
CA ASN A 672 -1.35 10.83 49.44
C ASN A 672 -0.55 11.68 50.43
N ALA A 673 0.16 11.02 51.35
CA ALA A 673 1.13 11.69 52.23
C ALA A 673 2.51 11.61 51.58
N VAL A 674 3.01 12.77 51.12
CA VAL A 674 4.22 12.85 50.30
C VAL A 674 5.19 13.91 50.81
N GLY A 675 6.47 13.71 50.51
CA GLY A 675 7.55 14.66 50.70
C GLY A 675 8.22 15.06 49.38
N ILE A 676 9.36 15.74 49.49
CA ILE A 676 10.14 16.22 48.34
C ILE A 676 11.55 15.65 48.34
N ALA A 677 12.16 15.57 47.16
CA ALA A 677 13.56 15.21 47.01
C ALA A 677 14.42 16.44 47.35
N GLY A 678 15.09 16.40 48.50
CA GLY A 678 15.96 17.48 48.98
C GLY A 678 15.48 18.13 50.27
N THR A 679 16.23 19.14 50.73
CA THR A 679 15.97 19.86 51.99
C THR A 679 15.61 21.33 51.78
N ALA A 680 15.70 21.81 50.54
CA ALA A 680 15.30 23.15 50.15
C ALA A 680 13.80 23.17 49.79
N PRO A 681 13.04 24.21 50.17
CA PRO A 681 11.67 24.38 49.70
C PRO A 681 11.62 24.49 48.17
N THR A 682 10.74 23.72 47.53
CA THR A 682 10.50 23.74 46.09
C THR A 682 9.04 24.09 45.81
N THR A 683 8.76 24.65 44.63
CA THR A 683 7.37 24.94 44.25
C THR A 683 6.57 23.65 44.03
N ALA A 684 5.25 23.71 44.23
CA ALA A 684 4.37 22.56 43.97
C ALA A 684 4.42 22.14 42.48
N ARG A 685 4.57 23.11 41.56
CA ARG A 685 4.68 22.86 40.11
C ARG A 685 5.89 22.00 39.78
N ASP A 686 7.06 22.35 40.30
CA ASP A 686 8.30 21.64 39.97
C ASP A 686 8.35 20.28 40.68
N THR A 687 7.86 20.23 41.92
CA THR A 687 7.84 19.00 42.74
C THR A 687 6.92 17.93 42.16
N LEU A 688 5.75 18.33 41.64
CA LEU A 688 4.72 17.41 41.14
C LEU A 688 4.66 17.36 39.60
N LEU A 689 5.71 17.82 38.91
CA LEU A 689 5.78 17.85 37.45
C LEU A 689 5.55 16.47 36.81
N SER A 690 6.06 15.41 37.43
CA SER A 690 5.89 14.03 36.95
C SER A 690 4.45 13.51 36.98
N VAL A 691 3.57 14.18 37.72
CA VAL A 691 2.14 13.89 37.82
C VAL A 691 1.29 15.08 37.41
N ASP A 692 1.84 15.95 36.54
CA ASP A 692 1.12 17.13 36.06
C ASP A 692 -0.20 16.73 35.37
N GLY A 693 -1.24 17.53 35.61
CA GLY A 693 -2.62 17.23 35.22
C GLY A 693 -3.29 16.07 35.98
N GLN A 694 -2.61 15.39 36.90
CA GLN A 694 -3.17 14.27 37.69
C GLN A 694 -3.40 14.60 39.18
N TRP A 695 -2.83 15.70 39.68
CA TRP A 695 -3.10 16.21 41.04
C TRP A 695 -3.95 17.49 40.99
N THR A 696 -4.74 17.71 42.04
CA THR A 696 -5.68 18.85 42.13
C THR A 696 -5.40 19.78 43.30
N THR A 697 -5.09 19.24 44.48
CA THR A 697 -4.91 20.02 45.70
C THR A 697 -3.71 19.51 46.50
N LEU A 698 -2.87 20.43 46.97
CA LEU A 698 -1.77 20.17 47.90
C LEU A 698 -1.96 21.02 49.16
N ILE A 699 -1.77 20.42 50.35
CA ILE A 699 -1.88 21.12 51.64
C ILE A 699 -0.60 20.84 52.44
N GLY A 700 0.15 21.90 52.74
CA GLY A 700 1.33 21.84 53.61
C GLY A 700 0.95 21.91 55.10
N PHE A 701 1.92 21.61 55.97
CA PHE A 701 1.77 21.79 57.41
C PHE A 701 3.03 22.41 58.00
N ASP A 702 2.84 23.51 58.72
CA ASP A 702 3.92 24.22 59.40
C ASP A 702 4.01 23.77 60.87
N ALA A 703 5.08 23.06 61.19
CA ALA A 703 5.35 22.54 62.53
C ALA A 703 5.74 23.63 63.56
N GLN A 704 6.16 24.82 63.14
CA GLN A 704 6.46 25.91 64.08
C GLN A 704 5.17 26.58 64.54
N THR A 705 4.23 26.80 63.63
CA THR A 705 2.94 27.44 63.91
C THR A 705 1.83 26.46 64.28
N GLN A 706 2.08 25.15 64.13
CA GLN A 706 1.14 24.06 64.40
C GLN A 706 -0.16 24.21 63.60
N ALA A 707 -0.05 24.66 62.35
CA ALA A 707 -1.17 24.95 61.47
C ALA A 707 -0.96 24.38 60.07
N PHE A 708 -2.06 24.01 59.41
CA PHE A 708 -2.03 23.72 57.98
C PHE A 708 -1.81 25.00 57.18
N GLU A 709 -1.00 24.91 56.15
CA GLU A 709 -0.74 25.99 55.21
C GLU A 709 -1.95 26.21 54.28
N THR A 710 -1.94 27.32 53.55
CA THR A 710 -2.97 27.56 52.53
C THR A 710 -2.81 26.54 51.41
N GLY A 711 -3.89 25.83 51.09
CA GLY A 711 -3.88 24.82 50.04
C GLY A 711 -3.58 25.41 48.66
N ILE A 712 -2.73 24.73 47.91
CA ILE A 712 -2.40 25.03 46.52
C ILE A 712 -3.33 24.21 45.62
N VAL A 713 -3.95 24.85 44.62
CA VAL A 713 -4.81 24.18 43.64
C VAL A 713 -4.11 24.20 42.28
N ASN A 714 -4.00 23.04 41.63
CA ASN A 714 -3.49 22.94 40.26
C ASN A 714 -4.57 23.43 39.28
N GLY A 715 -4.24 24.41 38.44
CA GLY A 715 -5.19 25.18 37.63
C GLY A 715 -5.00 25.02 36.14
#